data_AF-A0A8X6U5Y6-F1
#
_entry.id   AF-A0A8X6U5Y6-F1
#
_cell.length_a   1.000
_cell.length_b   1.000
_cell.length_c   1.000
_cell.angle_alpha   90.00
_cell.angle_beta   90.00
_cell.angle_gamma   90.00
#
_symmetry.space_group_name_H-M   'P 1'
#
loop_
_entity.id
_entity.type
_entity.pdbx_description
1 polymer ?
#
loop_
_entity_poly.entity_id
_entity_poly.type
_entity_poly.pdbx_seq_one_letter_code
_entity_poly.pdbx_strand_id
1 'polypeptide(L)'
;MVKEQFRESHLSKKIDKISFGLQSSLDIRQQAHLNCVNFNLYEGSNHEAAANGVLDPKMGTSRKNLRCATCGKQVQDCIGHFGYMDLKLPVFHVGYFRCTITILQSICKTCSCVLLNPVERKKYSEILKRPTINYLQKKQLRKQIIDVCVKKSLCPFCSATNGQVKKAGCLKIVHDKFKKEKKGDPDLLEYLDDFHEAISSNKELEQCKNKVTQIILDPLVVLNLFKRIPDQSLEDLCLHYDMSVRNSIGEVVQFVYGGDGLDPATMEGVNKFENSGKKKTVEYCMKKNDDPPDDPVIFERAMYHITKVKPTGRGIVQRLKGKHGRFRGNLSGKRVEFTGRTVISPDPNLPIDQVGIPVHVAKILTFPEMVTSHNMKKLKDDLNYANRRRIADTLKIGDTVERHMLDGDVVLFNRQPSLHKLSIMAHKAKIVPTRTFRFNECVCTPYNADFDGDEMNIHLPQTEEARAEALHLMGVPSNIVTPRNGDPLVAAIQDFITGSFLLTQKDTFFTREEAQQLICSILSNEDLLMKINLPPPALIKPHTLWTGKQVFSLILRPSKECNILINLRKAAKGKSTSPYTGKEEMCPNDNFVNIRNSELLSGAMTKTTLGSGSKSTIFYILLRDYGKIHAANAMLRLARLASYYLANRGFSIGIGDVTPGLGLLKEKQILLEQGYSKCEEYIQSLERGELETLPGCSEEETLENKIISELSAIRERAAQVCYKELHKTNSPLIMAQCGSKGSNINISQMVACVGQQALSGKRVPNGFDNRSLPHFEQASKTPEAKGFVQNSFYSGLTPTEFIFHTMAGREGLVDTAVKTAETGYMQRRLIKSLEDLCLHYDMSVRNSIGEVVQFVYGGDGLDPATMEGVNKFENSGKKKTVEYCMKKNDDPPDDPVIFERAMYHITAKFPCPNESPLDHDSIVTISDEILKENFSNIHENYQSRLRNYFKDQSIRIKRARDIYRVSSDDDEGFPPVLLQLERITKTQLIEFLKFCKDKYMKAMNAPGTAVGAICAQSIGEPATQMTLKTFHFAGVASMNITQGVPRIGEIINASKVISTPVVTALLDVNDDLEFARKVKGRIEKTLLGEVW
;
A
#
# COMPACT_ATOMS: atom_id res chain seq x y z
N MET A 1 54.81 -15.08 36.90
CA MET A 1 53.70 -14.82 35.97
C MET A 1 53.02 -16.15 35.67
N VAL A 2 51.82 -16.36 36.22
CA VAL A 2 50.98 -17.50 35.82
C VAL A 2 50.53 -17.21 34.40
N LYS A 3 50.80 -18.12 33.44
CA LYS A 3 50.29 -17.99 32.08
C LYS A 3 48.76 -18.09 32.16
N GLU A 4 48.05 -17.00 31.93
CA GLU A 4 46.60 -17.04 31.81
C GLU A 4 46.22 -17.93 30.62
N GLN A 5 45.24 -18.81 30.83
CA GLN A 5 44.73 -19.67 29.78
C GLN A 5 44.03 -18.80 28.73
N PHE A 6 44.34 -19.03 27.45
CA PHE A 6 43.67 -18.33 26.37
C PHE A 6 42.16 -18.54 26.45
N ARG A 7 41.42 -17.44 26.58
CA ARG A 7 39.96 -17.40 26.54
C ARG A 7 39.57 -16.41 25.47
N GLU A 8 38.79 -16.88 24.49
CA GLU A 8 38.26 -16.02 23.45
C GLU A 8 37.38 -14.94 24.10
N SER A 9 37.77 -13.67 23.94
CA SER A 9 37.23 -12.55 24.74
C SER A 9 35.77 -12.25 24.40
N HIS A 10 35.36 -12.40 23.13
CA HIS A 10 33.99 -12.13 22.67
C HIS A 10 33.57 -13.05 21.51
N LEU A 11 32.83 -14.13 21.82
CA LEU A 11 32.20 -15.01 20.82
C LEU A 11 30.88 -14.41 20.32
N SER A 12 30.96 -13.56 19.30
CA SER A 12 29.78 -13.07 18.59
C SER A 12 29.16 -14.19 17.75
N LYS A 13 27.89 -14.53 18.00
CA LYS A 13 27.14 -15.57 17.27
C LYS A 13 25.87 -15.00 16.65
N LYS A 14 25.51 -15.49 15.45
CA LYS A 14 24.27 -15.16 14.76
C LYS A 14 23.27 -16.31 14.90
N ILE A 15 22.00 -15.97 15.14
CA ILE A 15 20.92 -16.96 15.17
C ILE A 15 20.64 -17.42 13.74
N ASP A 16 20.79 -18.72 13.49
CA ASP A 16 20.51 -19.35 12.19
C ASP A 16 19.07 -19.86 12.11
N LYS A 17 18.65 -20.69 13.08
CA LYS A 17 17.30 -21.27 13.14
C LYS A 17 16.72 -21.26 14.55
N ILE A 18 15.39 -21.25 14.63
CA ILE A 18 14.63 -21.42 15.88
C ILE A 18 13.88 -22.74 15.81
N SER A 19 14.19 -23.67 16.71
CA SER A 19 13.46 -24.92 16.87
C SER A 19 12.40 -24.79 17.97
N PHE A 20 11.15 -25.10 17.64
CA PHE A 20 10.06 -25.11 18.61
C PHE A 20 9.85 -26.52 19.16
N GLY A 21 9.82 -26.65 20.49
CA GLY A 21 9.62 -27.92 21.19
C GLY A 21 8.81 -27.75 22.48
N LEU A 22 8.53 -28.87 23.13
CA LEU A 22 7.86 -28.93 24.43
C LEU A 22 8.86 -29.37 25.50
N GLN A 23 8.94 -28.62 26.59
CA GLN A 23 9.77 -29.00 27.73
C GLN A 23 9.10 -30.13 28.52
N SER A 24 9.90 -31.10 28.98
CA SER A 24 9.43 -32.13 29.89
C SER A 24 9.32 -31.61 31.32
N SER A 25 8.61 -32.34 32.18
CA SER A 25 8.56 -32.02 33.62
C SER A 25 9.95 -32.02 34.25
N LEU A 26 10.86 -32.86 33.76
CA LEU A 26 12.27 -32.89 34.18
C LEU A 26 13.03 -31.65 33.70
N ASP A 27 12.86 -31.25 32.43
CA ASP A 27 13.53 -30.05 31.89
C ASP A 27 13.05 -28.79 32.61
N ILE A 28 11.75 -28.70 32.90
CA ILE A 28 11.16 -27.60 33.66
C ILE A 28 11.78 -27.50 35.05
N ARG A 29 11.92 -28.63 35.75
CA ARG A 29 12.57 -28.69 37.07
C ARG A 29 14.05 -28.35 36.99
N GLN A 30 14.76 -28.82 35.96
CA GLN A 30 16.19 -28.55 35.76
C GLN A 30 16.46 -27.06 35.47
N GLN A 31 15.57 -26.39 34.75
CA GLN A 31 15.69 -24.96 34.46
C GLN A 31 15.29 -24.08 35.66
N ALA A 32 14.40 -24.56 36.51
CA ALA A 32 13.86 -23.79 37.62
C ALA A 32 14.82 -23.73 38.82
N HIS A 33 14.88 -22.57 39.48
CA HIS A 33 15.74 -22.30 40.63
C HIS A 33 15.00 -22.39 41.97
N LEU A 34 13.66 -22.41 41.94
CA LEU A 34 12.80 -22.42 43.12
C LEU A 34 11.58 -23.31 42.91
N ASN A 35 11.21 -24.06 43.95
CA ASN A 35 9.91 -24.71 44.06
C ASN A 35 8.95 -23.80 44.85
N CYS A 36 7.90 -23.33 44.19
CA CYS A 36 6.92 -22.42 44.80
C CYS A 36 5.85 -23.21 45.55
N VAL A 37 5.96 -23.25 46.87
CA VAL A 37 5.02 -23.97 47.76
C VAL A 37 4.14 -23.02 48.58
N ASN A 38 4.59 -21.79 48.83
CA ASN A 38 3.87 -20.82 49.64
C ASN A 38 2.92 -19.98 48.75
N PHE A 39 1.63 -19.92 49.14
CA PHE A 39 0.63 -19.14 48.42
C PHE A 39 0.62 -17.66 48.82
N ASN A 40 1.12 -17.34 50.03
CA ASN A 40 1.18 -15.96 50.50
C ASN A 40 2.18 -15.16 49.65
N LEU A 41 1.83 -13.94 49.29
CA LEU A 41 2.71 -13.05 48.52
C LEU A 41 3.76 -12.36 49.40
N TYR A 42 3.36 -12.00 50.62
CA TYR A 42 4.18 -11.27 51.57
C TYR A 42 4.07 -11.90 52.97
N GLU A 43 5.14 -11.81 53.75
CA GLU A 43 5.21 -12.21 55.16
C GLU A 43 5.46 -11.01 56.06
N GLY A 44 4.79 -10.98 57.22
CA GLY A 44 4.92 -9.91 58.22
C GLY A 44 4.31 -8.56 57.84
N SER A 45 4.47 -7.57 58.72
CA SER A 45 4.02 -6.17 58.54
C SER A 45 4.96 -5.33 57.66
N ASN A 46 6.17 -5.81 57.38
CA ASN A 46 7.20 -5.08 56.61
C ASN A 46 7.07 -5.24 55.08
N HIS A 47 6.02 -5.90 54.59
CA HIS A 47 5.78 -6.07 53.14
C HIS A 47 6.95 -6.78 52.40
N GLU A 48 7.62 -7.71 53.10
CA GLU A 48 8.68 -8.55 52.54
C GLU A 48 8.07 -9.74 51.79
N ALA A 49 8.66 -10.12 50.67
CA ALA A 49 8.16 -11.23 49.87
C ALA A 49 8.27 -12.54 50.67
N ALA A 50 7.20 -13.34 50.68
CA ALA A 50 7.19 -14.60 51.40
C ALA A 50 8.23 -15.59 50.84
N ALA A 51 8.94 -16.28 51.73
CA ALA A 51 9.94 -17.27 51.32
C ALA A 51 9.28 -18.45 50.60
N ASN A 52 9.89 -18.93 49.51
CA ASN A 52 9.35 -19.97 48.63
C ASN A 52 7.95 -19.63 48.05
N GLY A 53 7.62 -18.34 47.99
CA GLY A 53 6.40 -17.80 47.38
C GLY A 53 6.63 -17.32 45.94
N VAL A 54 5.58 -16.79 45.32
CA VAL A 54 5.57 -16.38 43.90
C VAL A 54 6.43 -15.13 43.62
N LEU A 55 6.79 -14.36 44.65
CA LEU A 55 7.58 -13.12 44.55
C LEU A 55 9.00 -13.25 45.15
N ASP A 56 9.45 -14.48 45.40
CA ASP A 56 10.75 -14.73 46.02
C ASP A 56 11.92 -14.10 45.20
N PRO A 57 12.83 -13.34 45.83
CA PRO A 57 13.98 -12.71 45.18
C PRO A 57 14.91 -13.66 44.39
N LYS A 58 14.85 -14.98 44.66
CA LYS A 58 15.57 -16.02 43.88
C LYS A 58 15.06 -16.12 42.44
N MET A 59 13.78 -15.84 42.20
CA MET A 59 13.26 -15.81 40.84
C MET A 59 13.61 -14.49 40.14
N GLY A 60 13.87 -13.40 40.86
CA GLY A 60 14.27 -12.13 40.29
C GLY A 60 13.85 -10.95 41.17
N THR A 61 14.18 -9.73 40.74
CA THR A 61 13.75 -8.50 41.41
C THR A 61 12.94 -7.63 40.46
N SER A 62 11.91 -6.97 40.99
CA SER A 62 11.09 -5.97 40.30
C SER A 62 11.28 -4.56 40.86
N ARG A 63 12.03 -4.42 41.96
CA ARG A 63 12.30 -3.14 42.62
C ARG A 63 13.76 -2.76 42.40
N LYS A 64 14.03 -1.52 41.99
CA LYS A 64 15.41 -1.01 41.77
C LYS A 64 16.32 -1.16 43.00
N ASN A 65 15.75 -1.08 44.20
CA ASN A 65 16.49 -1.12 45.46
C ASN A 65 16.85 -2.55 45.92
N LEU A 66 16.24 -3.58 45.34
CA LEU A 66 16.48 -4.98 45.69
C LEU A 66 17.27 -5.67 44.59
N ARG A 67 18.28 -6.45 44.98
CA ARG A 67 19.06 -7.28 44.06
C ARG A 67 18.48 -8.69 44.02
N CYS A 68 18.63 -9.36 42.88
CA CYS A 68 18.23 -10.76 42.75
C CYS A 68 19.13 -11.65 43.62
N ALA A 69 18.54 -12.60 44.37
CA ALA A 69 19.29 -13.52 45.21
C ALA A 69 20.09 -14.57 44.41
N THR A 70 19.75 -14.80 43.14
CA THR A 70 20.40 -15.80 42.27
C THR A 70 21.58 -15.24 41.50
N CYS A 71 21.40 -14.12 40.77
CA CYS A 71 22.47 -13.54 39.96
C CYS A 71 23.14 -12.30 40.58
N GLY A 72 22.64 -11.77 41.70
CA GLY A 72 23.19 -10.57 42.35
C GLY A 72 22.99 -9.25 41.59
N LYS A 73 22.30 -9.28 40.44
CA LYS A 73 22.10 -8.13 39.56
C LYS A 73 20.84 -7.33 39.92
N GLN A 74 20.79 -6.09 39.44
CA GLN A 74 19.62 -5.21 39.52
C GLN A 74 18.59 -5.53 38.43
N VAL A 75 17.44 -4.86 38.45
CA VAL A 75 16.32 -5.07 37.52
C VAL A 75 16.71 -4.98 36.05
N GLN A 76 17.55 -4.01 35.67
CA GLN A 76 17.91 -3.77 34.25
C GLN A 76 18.80 -4.88 33.66
N ASP A 77 19.67 -5.49 34.49
CA ASP A 77 20.64 -6.48 34.05
C ASP A 77 20.22 -7.93 34.38
N CYS A 78 19.17 -8.10 35.19
CA CYS A 78 18.63 -9.39 35.57
C CYS A 78 17.67 -9.90 34.48
N ILE A 79 17.99 -11.06 33.90
CA ILE A 79 17.18 -11.70 32.85
C ILE A 79 15.89 -12.31 33.44
N GLY A 80 15.88 -12.57 34.76
CA GLY A 80 14.85 -13.33 35.45
C GLY A 80 15.14 -14.84 35.47
N HIS A 81 14.66 -15.52 36.50
CA HIS A 81 14.87 -16.93 36.75
C HIS A 81 13.52 -17.65 36.89
N PHE A 82 13.46 -18.89 36.38
CA PHE A 82 12.25 -19.67 36.44
C PHE A 82 12.05 -20.30 37.83
N GLY A 83 10.81 -20.36 38.30
CA GLY A 83 10.35 -21.24 39.36
C GLY A 83 9.38 -22.28 38.80
N TYR A 84 9.10 -23.32 39.58
CA TYR A 84 8.12 -24.34 39.22
C TYR A 84 7.16 -24.64 40.38
N MET A 85 6.01 -25.22 40.05
CA MET A 85 5.00 -25.69 40.99
C MET A 85 4.54 -27.08 40.59
N ASP A 86 4.62 -28.02 41.52
CA ASP A 86 4.14 -29.38 41.33
C ASP A 86 2.62 -29.44 41.51
N LEU A 87 1.91 -29.98 40.52
CA LEU A 87 0.47 -30.24 40.61
C LEU A 87 0.25 -31.67 41.15
N LYS A 88 -0.70 -31.82 42.08
CA LYS A 88 -1.04 -33.13 42.65
C LYS A 88 -1.72 -34.06 41.63
N LEU A 89 -2.51 -33.50 40.72
CA LEU A 89 -3.16 -34.23 39.63
C LEU A 89 -2.79 -33.61 38.28
N PRO A 90 -2.62 -34.44 37.24
CA PRO A 90 -2.34 -33.95 35.89
C PRO A 90 -3.54 -33.18 35.33
N VAL A 91 -3.27 -32.16 34.52
CA VAL A 91 -4.30 -31.35 33.87
C VAL A 91 -4.06 -31.24 32.36
N PHE A 92 -5.13 -31.15 31.58
CA PHE A 92 -5.00 -30.91 30.15
C PHE A 92 -4.48 -29.50 29.85
N HIS A 93 -3.44 -29.40 29.04
CA HIS A 93 -2.99 -28.10 28.55
C HIS A 93 -3.95 -27.56 27.49
N VAL A 94 -4.60 -26.41 27.77
CA VAL A 94 -5.64 -25.82 26.90
C VAL A 94 -5.16 -25.59 25.47
N GLY A 95 -3.89 -25.21 25.28
CA GLY A 95 -3.30 -25.00 23.95
C GLY A 95 -3.12 -26.28 23.14
N TYR A 96 -2.92 -27.43 23.80
CA TYR A 96 -2.66 -28.71 23.15
C TYR A 96 -3.87 -29.64 23.16
N PHE A 97 -4.95 -29.28 23.86
CA PHE A 97 -6.17 -30.09 24.00
C PHE A 97 -6.73 -30.64 22.68
N ARG A 98 -6.73 -29.82 21.61
CA ARG A 98 -7.13 -30.30 20.27
C ARG A 98 -6.17 -31.35 19.72
N CYS A 99 -4.87 -31.16 19.90
CA CYS A 99 -3.86 -32.14 19.48
C CYS A 99 -3.96 -33.43 20.29
N THR A 100 -4.22 -33.36 21.60
CA THR A 100 -4.46 -34.51 22.48
C THR A 100 -5.61 -35.37 21.95
N ILE A 101 -6.74 -34.76 21.57
CA ILE A 101 -7.87 -35.47 20.95
C ILE A 101 -7.45 -36.15 19.65
N THR A 102 -6.71 -35.45 18.79
CA THR A 102 -6.23 -36.00 17.52
C THR A 102 -5.29 -37.20 17.71
N ILE A 103 -4.42 -37.17 18.72
CA ILE A 103 -3.54 -38.30 19.06
C ILE A 103 -4.38 -39.46 19.58
N LEU A 104 -5.32 -39.20 20.50
CA LEU A 104 -6.25 -40.21 21.01
C LEU A 104 -7.08 -40.84 19.89
N GLN A 105 -7.51 -40.09 18.88
CA GLN A 105 -8.20 -40.61 17.71
C GLN A 105 -7.34 -41.56 16.86
N SER A 106 -6.01 -41.45 16.95
CA SER A 106 -5.06 -42.17 16.10
C SER A 106 -4.48 -43.43 16.75
N ILE A 107 -4.62 -43.58 18.07
CA ILE A 107 -4.11 -44.74 18.83
C ILE A 107 -5.25 -45.63 19.34
N CYS A 108 -4.91 -46.88 19.64
CA CYS A 108 -5.76 -47.81 20.37
C CYS A 108 -5.87 -47.40 21.85
N LYS A 109 -7.08 -47.43 22.43
CA LYS A 109 -7.28 -47.00 23.84
C LYS A 109 -6.97 -48.11 24.83
N THR A 110 -6.68 -49.31 24.34
CA THR A 110 -6.32 -50.48 25.16
C THR A 110 -4.81 -50.73 25.13
N CYS A 111 -4.21 -50.87 23.94
CA CYS A 111 -2.78 -51.16 23.79
C CYS A 111 -1.89 -49.95 23.44
N SER A 112 -2.46 -48.74 23.26
CA SER A 112 -1.73 -47.52 22.87
C SER A 112 -0.99 -47.54 21.52
N CYS A 113 -0.99 -48.65 20.77
CA CYS A 113 -0.44 -48.71 19.42
C CYS A 113 -1.26 -47.88 18.42
N VAL A 114 -0.59 -47.34 17.40
CA VAL A 114 -1.24 -46.56 16.33
C VAL A 114 -2.15 -47.46 15.49
N LEU A 115 -3.33 -46.98 15.12
CA LEU A 115 -4.34 -47.72 14.33
C LEU A 115 -3.99 -47.77 12.82
N LEU A 116 -2.74 -48.09 12.49
CA LEU A 116 -2.25 -48.27 11.12
C LEU A 116 -1.81 -49.71 10.90
N ASN A 117 -2.07 -50.24 9.71
CA ASN A 117 -1.56 -51.55 9.33
C ASN A 117 -0.06 -51.43 8.99
N PRO A 118 0.75 -52.48 9.12
CA PRO A 118 2.18 -52.43 8.83
C PRO A 118 2.52 -51.88 7.42
N VAL A 119 1.69 -52.19 6.43
CA VAL A 119 1.83 -51.69 5.04
C VAL A 119 1.61 -50.18 4.95
N GLU A 120 0.54 -49.68 5.58
CA GLU A 120 0.21 -48.25 5.60
C GLU A 120 1.27 -47.45 6.38
N ARG A 121 1.73 -48.02 7.50
CA ARG A 121 2.80 -47.46 8.33
C ARG A 121 4.07 -47.27 7.52
N LYS A 122 4.51 -48.31 6.79
CA LYS A 122 5.69 -48.23 5.91
C LYS A 122 5.52 -47.15 4.84
N LYS A 123 4.36 -47.12 4.18
CA LYS A 123 4.02 -46.11 3.15
C LYS A 123 4.15 -44.68 3.68
N TYR A 124 3.57 -44.37 4.84
CA TYR A 124 3.62 -43.02 5.40
C TYR A 124 5.02 -42.65 5.94
N SER A 125 5.73 -43.60 6.54
CA SER A 125 7.11 -43.42 7.02
C SER A 125 8.07 -43.06 5.88
N GLU A 126 7.97 -43.74 4.73
CA GLU A 126 8.78 -43.44 3.54
C GLU A 126 8.54 -42.03 2.99
N ILE A 127 7.30 -41.51 3.09
CA ILE A 127 6.97 -40.15 2.67
C ILE A 127 7.56 -39.12 3.66
N LEU A 128 7.47 -39.39 4.96
CA LEU A 128 7.95 -38.48 6.01
C LEU A 128 9.47 -38.33 6.05
N LYS A 129 10.20 -39.38 5.68
CA LYS A 129 11.67 -39.40 5.63
C LYS A 129 12.26 -38.63 4.44
N ARG A 130 11.42 -38.17 3.49
CA ARG A 130 11.89 -37.37 2.36
C ARG A 130 12.42 -36.02 2.85
N PRO A 131 13.66 -35.64 2.52
CA PRO A 131 14.25 -34.38 2.99
C PRO A 131 13.53 -33.13 2.43
N THR A 132 12.82 -33.26 1.31
CA THR A 132 12.15 -32.17 0.61
C THR A 132 10.72 -31.87 1.10
N ILE A 133 10.22 -32.59 2.11
CA ILE A 133 8.81 -32.46 2.52
C ILE A 133 8.56 -31.13 3.27
N ASN A 134 7.68 -30.31 2.73
CA ASN A 134 7.35 -29.01 3.31
C ASN A 134 6.32 -29.12 4.46
N TYR A 135 6.16 -28.05 5.24
CA TYR A 135 5.23 -28.03 6.38
C TYR A 135 3.76 -28.27 5.98
N LEU A 136 3.34 -27.75 4.83
CA LEU A 136 1.96 -27.91 4.35
C LEU A 136 1.65 -29.37 3.98
N GLN A 137 2.58 -30.03 3.28
CA GLN A 137 2.54 -31.45 2.95
C GLN A 137 2.54 -32.30 4.22
N LYS A 138 3.42 -32.01 5.20
CA LYS A 138 3.40 -32.67 6.52
C LYS A 138 2.02 -32.54 7.19
N LYS A 139 1.41 -31.35 7.16
CA LYS A 139 0.08 -31.10 7.73
C LYS A 139 -1.04 -31.86 7.00
N GLN A 140 -0.99 -31.91 5.66
CA GLN A 140 -1.94 -32.67 4.85
C GLN A 140 -1.80 -34.18 5.09
N LEU A 141 -0.57 -34.69 5.12
CA LEU A 141 -0.27 -36.09 5.40
C LEU A 141 -0.76 -36.49 6.78
N ARG A 142 -0.51 -35.66 7.80
CA ARG A 142 -1.04 -35.88 9.15
C ARG A 142 -2.56 -36.01 9.14
N LYS A 143 -3.27 -35.15 8.41
CA LYS A 143 -4.74 -35.24 8.27
C LYS A 143 -5.16 -36.56 7.60
N GLN A 144 -4.49 -36.96 6.52
CA GLN A 144 -4.77 -38.23 5.84
C GLN A 144 -4.58 -39.44 6.77
N ILE A 145 -3.51 -39.46 7.57
CA ILE A 145 -3.23 -40.51 8.56
C ILE A 145 -4.36 -40.57 9.60
N ILE A 146 -4.77 -39.42 10.15
CA ILE A 146 -5.86 -39.35 11.12
C ILE A 146 -7.18 -39.86 10.52
N ASP A 147 -7.50 -39.45 9.29
CA ASP A 147 -8.74 -39.86 8.60
C ASP A 147 -8.79 -41.38 8.36
N VAL A 148 -7.64 -42.04 8.16
CA VAL A 148 -7.54 -43.51 8.08
C VAL A 148 -7.75 -44.14 9.45
N CYS A 149 -7.07 -43.66 10.49
CA CYS A 149 -7.18 -44.21 11.84
C CYS A 149 -8.61 -44.13 12.40
N VAL A 150 -9.32 -43.02 12.18
CA VAL A 150 -10.69 -42.79 12.68
C VAL A 150 -11.71 -43.74 12.02
N LYS A 151 -11.43 -44.21 10.80
CA LYS A 151 -12.32 -45.16 10.10
C LYS A 151 -12.26 -46.56 10.71
N LYS A 152 -11.10 -47.00 11.19
CA LYS A 152 -10.92 -48.34 11.76
C LYS A 152 -11.67 -48.50 13.08
N SER A 153 -12.45 -49.57 13.19
CA SER A 153 -13.17 -49.96 14.40
C SER A 153 -12.36 -50.94 15.26
N LEU A 154 -11.56 -51.80 14.65
CA LEU A 154 -10.77 -52.81 15.36
C LEU A 154 -9.28 -52.45 15.33
N CYS A 155 -8.59 -52.72 16.44
CA CYS A 155 -7.14 -52.54 16.53
C CYS A 155 -6.41 -53.65 15.74
N PRO A 156 -5.45 -53.32 14.85
CA PRO A 156 -4.71 -54.33 14.10
C PRO A 156 -3.70 -55.14 14.94
N PHE A 157 -3.47 -54.75 16.20
CA PHE A 157 -2.51 -55.40 17.10
C PHE A 157 -3.17 -56.22 18.22
N CYS A 158 -4.18 -55.66 18.88
CA CYS A 158 -4.84 -56.29 20.04
C CYS A 158 -6.33 -56.60 19.81
N SER A 159 -6.82 -56.41 18.59
CA SER A 159 -8.22 -56.64 18.18
C SER A 159 -9.31 -55.88 18.94
N ALA A 160 -8.97 -55.05 19.93
CA ALA A 160 -9.96 -54.30 20.71
C ALA A 160 -10.77 -53.30 19.88
N THR A 161 -12.06 -53.17 20.21
CA THR A 161 -12.96 -52.16 19.63
C THR A 161 -12.57 -50.74 20.02
N ASN A 162 -12.46 -49.89 19.01
CA ASN A 162 -12.10 -48.48 19.07
C ASN A 162 -13.17 -47.64 18.38
N GLY A 163 -14.13 -47.15 19.16
CA GLY A 163 -15.12 -46.19 18.69
C GLY A 163 -14.65 -44.72 18.65
N GLN A 164 -15.60 -43.79 18.53
CA GLN A 164 -15.32 -42.39 18.26
C GLN A 164 -14.83 -41.64 19.51
N VAL A 165 -13.73 -40.89 19.40
CA VAL A 165 -13.28 -39.95 20.44
C VAL A 165 -13.70 -38.53 20.08
N LYS A 166 -14.36 -37.82 21.00
CA LYS A 166 -14.87 -36.46 20.80
C LYS A 166 -14.73 -35.61 22.05
N LYS A 167 -14.81 -34.28 21.89
CA LYS A 167 -14.91 -33.33 23.00
C LYS A 167 -16.32 -33.36 23.59
N ALA A 168 -16.46 -33.40 24.91
CA ALA A 168 -17.74 -33.37 25.60
C ALA A 168 -17.77 -32.29 26.70
N GLY A 169 -18.23 -31.08 26.38
CA GLY A 169 -18.25 -29.97 27.36
C GLY A 169 -16.89 -29.27 27.53
N CYS A 170 -16.65 -28.65 28.70
CA CYS A 170 -15.42 -27.90 28.97
C CYS A 170 -14.29 -28.84 29.40
N LEU A 171 -13.20 -28.89 28.64
CA LEU A 171 -11.98 -29.67 28.92
C LEU A 171 -12.16 -31.16 29.26
N LYS A 172 -13.25 -31.79 28.79
CA LYS A 172 -13.46 -33.25 28.91
C LYS A 172 -13.41 -33.92 27.54
N ILE A 173 -12.87 -35.14 27.52
CA ILE A 173 -12.77 -36.00 26.34
C ILE A 173 -13.59 -37.26 26.61
N VAL A 174 -14.35 -37.69 25.62
CA VAL A 174 -15.20 -38.89 25.70
C VAL A 174 -14.88 -39.83 24.55
N HIS A 175 -14.81 -41.12 24.85
CA HIS A 175 -14.65 -42.23 23.93
C HIS A 175 -15.94 -43.07 23.90
N ASP A 176 -16.69 -42.97 22.80
CA ASP A 176 -17.88 -43.79 22.57
C ASP A 176 -17.43 -45.14 21.98
N LYS A 177 -16.96 -46.07 22.83
CA LYS A 177 -16.31 -47.32 22.39
C LYS A 177 -17.16 -48.14 21.42
N PHE A 178 -18.46 -48.29 21.70
CA PHE A 178 -19.38 -49.19 20.99
C PHE A 178 -20.34 -48.50 20.01
N LYS A 179 -20.08 -47.25 19.63
CA LYS A 179 -21.01 -46.48 18.78
C LYS A 179 -21.28 -47.06 17.39
N LYS A 180 -20.31 -47.79 16.83
CA LYS A 180 -20.38 -48.38 15.47
C LYS A 180 -20.92 -49.82 15.48
N GLU A 181 -21.05 -50.43 16.65
CA GLU A 181 -21.47 -51.83 16.81
C GLU A 181 -22.99 -51.96 16.84
N LYS A 182 -23.51 -53.11 16.37
CA LYS A 182 -24.95 -53.35 16.34
C LYS A 182 -25.41 -53.77 17.74
N LYS A 183 -26.69 -53.56 18.06
CA LYS A 183 -27.28 -53.88 19.39
C LYS A 183 -27.15 -55.35 19.84
N GLY A 184 -26.63 -56.25 19.00
CA GLY A 184 -26.38 -57.67 19.31
C GLY A 184 -24.91 -58.09 19.23
N ASP A 185 -23.96 -57.14 19.21
CA ASP A 185 -22.53 -57.47 19.30
C ASP A 185 -22.21 -58.08 20.70
N PRO A 186 -21.46 -59.20 20.77
CA PRO A 186 -21.14 -59.87 22.03
C PRO A 186 -20.41 -58.97 23.04
N ASP A 187 -19.41 -58.21 22.56
CA ASP A 187 -18.59 -57.30 23.38
C ASP A 187 -19.41 -56.17 24.03
N LEU A 188 -20.50 -55.74 23.38
CA LEU A 188 -21.40 -54.72 23.91
C LEU A 188 -22.34 -55.31 24.97
N LEU A 189 -22.81 -56.54 24.77
CA LEU A 189 -23.69 -57.23 25.72
C LEU A 189 -22.94 -57.54 27.02
N GLU A 190 -21.71 -58.08 26.92
CA GLU A 190 -20.83 -58.33 28.07
C GLU A 190 -20.57 -57.02 28.86
N TYR A 191 -20.27 -55.93 28.16
CA TYR A 191 -20.06 -54.63 28.81
C TYR A 191 -21.32 -54.04 29.47
N LEU A 192 -22.52 -54.35 28.95
CA LEU A 192 -23.78 -53.89 29.55
C LEU A 192 -24.18 -54.75 30.76
N ASP A 193 -23.82 -56.03 30.76
CA ASP A 193 -24.06 -56.96 31.87
C ASP A 193 -23.26 -56.55 33.13
N ASP A 194 -22.05 -55.98 32.98
CA ASP A 194 -21.27 -55.41 34.09
C ASP A 194 -22.02 -54.35 34.91
N PHE A 195 -23.01 -53.67 34.30
CA PHE A 195 -23.82 -52.66 34.99
C PHE A 195 -25.12 -53.20 35.59
N HIS A 196 -25.43 -54.49 35.42
CA HIS A 196 -26.69 -55.08 35.88
C HIS A 196 -26.84 -54.98 37.41
N GLU A 197 -25.75 -55.21 38.15
CA GLU A 197 -25.71 -55.05 39.61
C GLU A 197 -25.98 -53.59 40.02
N ALA A 198 -25.27 -52.63 39.42
CA ALA A 198 -25.43 -51.21 39.72
C ALA A 198 -26.84 -50.65 39.38
N ILE A 199 -27.43 -51.11 38.28
CA ILE A 199 -28.79 -50.74 37.87
C ILE A 199 -29.83 -51.33 38.82
N SER A 200 -29.60 -52.54 39.33
CA SER A 200 -30.48 -53.15 40.33
C SER A 200 -30.49 -52.36 41.65
N SER A 201 -29.36 -51.74 42.03
CA SER A 201 -29.23 -50.90 43.23
C SER A 201 -29.79 -49.49 43.04
N ASN A 202 -29.63 -48.89 41.85
CA ASN A 202 -30.09 -47.54 41.56
C ASN A 202 -30.83 -47.47 40.21
N LYS A 203 -32.17 -47.45 40.28
CA LYS A 203 -33.07 -47.41 39.11
C LYS A 203 -32.92 -46.13 38.27
N GLU A 204 -32.37 -45.04 38.78
CA GLU A 204 -32.14 -43.81 38.00
C GLU A 204 -31.07 -44.00 36.90
N LEU A 205 -30.15 -44.96 37.10
CA LEU A 205 -29.12 -45.30 36.11
C LEU A 205 -29.70 -45.97 34.85
N GLU A 206 -30.89 -46.57 34.96
CA GLU A 206 -31.58 -47.18 33.82
C GLU A 206 -31.95 -46.15 32.74
N GLN A 207 -32.33 -44.94 33.16
CA GLN A 207 -32.59 -43.81 32.26
C GLN A 207 -31.31 -43.31 31.56
N CYS A 208 -30.13 -43.65 32.09
CA CYS A 208 -28.82 -43.25 31.58
C CYS A 208 -28.12 -44.31 30.72
N LYS A 209 -28.70 -45.51 30.50
CA LYS A 209 -28.09 -46.62 29.73
C LYS A 209 -27.44 -46.19 28.40
N ASN A 210 -28.08 -45.29 27.64
CA ASN A 210 -27.54 -44.77 26.37
C ASN A 210 -26.29 -43.86 26.52
N LYS A 211 -26.03 -43.32 27.71
CA LYS A 211 -24.84 -42.53 28.07
C LYS A 211 -23.75 -43.37 28.75
N VAL A 212 -24.08 -44.53 29.31
CA VAL A 212 -23.12 -45.44 30.00
C VAL A 212 -22.06 -46.02 29.04
N THR A 213 -22.38 -46.10 27.75
CA THR A 213 -21.43 -46.54 26.70
C THR A 213 -20.36 -45.49 26.36
N GLN A 214 -20.41 -44.30 26.97
CA GLN A 214 -19.46 -43.22 26.78
C GLN A 214 -18.41 -43.23 27.88
N ILE A 215 -17.17 -43.62 27.55
CA ILE A 215 -16.06 -43.65 28.50
C ILE A 215 -15.44 -42.25 28.57
N ILE A 216 -15.41 -41.64 29.77
CA ILE A 216 -14.73 -40.36 29.98
C ILE A 216 -13.22 -40.63 30.09
N LEU A 217 -12.45 -39.94 29.26
CA LEU A 217 -10.99 -39.97 29.30
C LEU A 217 -10.50 -38.76 30.10
N ASP A 218 -10.16 -38.99 31.37
CA ASP A 218 -9.58 -38.00 32.27
C ASP A 218 -8.06 -37.83 32.01
N PRO A 219 -7.44 -36.74 32.51
CA PRO A 219 -6.02 -36.49 32.25
C PRO A 219 -5.10 -37.61 32.73
N LEU A 220 -5.43 -38.30 33.83
CA LEU A 220 -4.59 -39.34 34.41
C LEU A 220 -4.60 -40.61 33.54
N VAL A 221 -5.77 -41.06 33.07
CA VAL A 221 -5.85 -42.18 32.11
C VAL A 221 -5.15 -41.82 30.81
N VAL A 222 -5.36 -40.63 30.25
CA VAL A 222 -4.73 -40.23 28.99
C VAL A 222 -3.21 -40.15 29.12
N LEU A 223 -2.68 -39.64 30.23
CA LEU A 223 -1.25 -39.60 30.51
C LEU A 223 -0.65 -41.02 30.53
N ASN A 224 -1.32 -41.96 31.19
CA ASN A 224 -0.91 -43.36 31.24
C ASN A 224 -1.01 -44.05 29.86
N LEU A 225 -1.96 -43.66 29.03
CA LEU A 225 -2.04 -44.12 27.64
C LEU A 225 -0.86 -43.57 26.82
N PHE A 226 -0.53 -42.29 26.96
CA PHE A 226 0.55 -41.63 26.23
C PHE A 226 1.94 -42.14 26.63
N LYS A 227 2.15 -42.51 27.90
CA LYS A 227 3.38 -43.17 28.37
C LYS A 227 3.60 -44.53 27.70
N ARG A 228 2.52 -45.24 27.33
CA ARG A 228 2.54 -46.56 26.68
C ARG A 228 2.66 -46.54 25.15
N ILE A 229 2.67 -45.37 24.50
CA ILE A 229 2.84 -45.30 23.04
C ILE A 229 4.28 -45.70 22.67
N PRO A 230 4.49 -46.66 21.75
CA PRO A 230 5.83 -47.03 21.31
C PRO A 230 6.54 -45.89 20.57
N ASP A 231 7.82 -45.66 20.84
CA ASP A 231 8.56 -44.52 20.30
C ASP A 231 8.60 -44.50 18.77
N GLN A 232 8.76 -45.67 18.15
CA GLN A 232 8.76 -45.82 16.69
C GLN A 232 7.40 -45.45 16.05
N SER A 233 6.32 -45.42 16.84
CA SER A 233 4.98 -45.01 16.39
C SER A 233 4.75 -43.50 16.47
N LEU A 234 5.64 -42.76 17.15
CA LEU A 234 5.56 -41.30 17.26
C LEU A 234 5.91 -40.61 15.94
N GLU A 235 6.91 -41.14 15.23
CA GLU A 235 7.29 -40.68 13.89
C GLU A 235 6.12 -40.82 12.90
N ASP A 236 5.38 -41.93 12.98
CA ASP A 236 4.20 -42.19 12.13
C ASP A 236 3.07 -41.18 12.36
N LEU A 237 2.99 -40.57 13.55
CA LEU A 237 2.02 -39.51 13.87
C LEU A 237 2.49 -38.11 13.43
N CYS A 238 3.59 -38.04 12.67
CA CYS A 238 4.26 -36.79 12.28
C CYS A 238 4.71 -35.96 13.50
N LEU A 239 5.07 -36.63 14.60
CA LEU A 239 5.58 -36.02 15.81
C LEU A 239 7.09 -36.26 15.83
N HIS A 240 7.88 -35.19 15.95
CA HIS A 240 9.34 -35.33 16.03
C HIS A 240 9.72 -36.09 17.31
N TYR A 241 10.80 -36.86 17.24
CA TYR A 241 11.30 -37.75 18.32
C TYR A 241 11.64 -37.04 19.65
N ASP A 242 11.52 -35.72 19.74
CA ASP A 242 11.65 -35.00 21.01
C ASP A 242 10.29 -34.83 21.70
N MET A 243 10.02 -35.75 22.65
CA MET A 243 9.23 -35.61 23.89
C MET A 243 7.79 -35.02 23.86
N SER A 244 7.23 -34.68 22.70
CA SER A 244 6.05 -33.81 22.60
C SER A 244 4.71 -34.41 23.06
N VAL A 245 4.56 -35.74 23.09
CA VAL A 245 3.25 -36.37 23.35
C VAL A 245 2.95 -36.45 24.85
N ARG A 246 3.96 -36.89 25.62
CA ARG A 246 3.86 -37.05 27.08
C ARG A 246 3.67 -35.68 27.78
N ASN A 247 4.22 -34.62 27.20
CA ASN A 247 4.19 -33.25 27.73
C ASN A 247 2.92 -32.45 27.36
N SER A 248 1.99 -33.02 26.57
CA SER A 248 0.72 -32.37 26.24
C SER A 248 -0.27 -32.32 27.43
N ILE A 249 0.04 -33.08 28.47
CA ILE A 249 -0.63 -33.10 29.77
C ILE A 249 0.35 -32.54 30.80
N GLY A 250 -0.08 -31.53 31.54
CA GLY A 250 0.76 -30.85 32.52
C GLY A 250 0.71 -31.52 33.88
N GLU A 251 1.87 -31.92 34.40
CA GLU A 251 2.07 -32.33 35.81
C GLU A 251 2.76 -31.21 36.63
N VAL A 252 3.41 -30.26 35.95
CA VAL A 252 4.19 -29.17 36.55
C VAL A 252 3.86 -27.86 35.84
N VAL A 253 3.74 -26.76 36.59
CA VAL A 253 3.60 -25.41 36.03
C VAL A 253 4.88 -24.63 36.25
N GLN A 254 5.37 -23.97 35.20
CA GLN A 254 6.56 -23.15 35.24
C GLN A 254 6.19 -21.66 35.23
N PHE A 255 6.91 -20.86 35.99
CA PHE A 255 6.77 -19.40 36.05
C PHE A 255 8.14 -18.74 35.93
N VAL A 256 8.20 -17.53 35.36
CA VAL A 256 9.39 -16.66 35.44
C VAL A 256 9.03 -15.46 36.27
N TYR A 257 9.91 -15.07 37.18
CA TYR A 257 9.89 -13.73 37.72
C TYR A 257 11.05 -12.93 37.13
N GLY A 258 10.79 -11.73 36.63
CA GLY A 258 11.79 -10.86 36.04
C GLY A 258 11.17 -9.48 35.93
N GLY A 259 11.82 -8.47 36.51
CA GLY A 259 11.29 -7.12 36.61
C GLY A 259 10.83 -6.54 35.27
N ASP A 260 9.81 -5.68 35.34
CA ASP A 260 9.13 -4.95 34.25
C ASP A 260 8.49 -5.80 33.11
N GLY A 261 8.66 -7.12 33.07
CA GLY A 261 8.18 -7.99 31.98
C GLY A 261 6.78 -8.59 32.14
N LEU A 262 6.27 -8.71 33.37
CA LEU A 262 4.93 -9.23 33.73
C LEU A 262 4.22 -8.18 34.59
N ASP A 263 3.54 -7.26 33.90
CA ASP A 263 2.87 -6.04 34.38
C ASP A 263 2.11 -6.17 35.74
N PRO A 264 2.01 -5.09 36.54
CA PRO A 264 1.24 -4.99 37.78
C PRO A 264 -0.26 -5.28 37.64
N ALA A 265 -0.79 -5.44 36.43
CA ALA A 265 -2.18 -5.84 36.21
C ALA A 265 -2.49 -7.25 36.76
N THR A 266 -1.48 -8.11 36.88
CA THR A 266 -1.59 -9.37 37.64
C THR A 266 -1.71 -9.09 39.15
N MET A 267 -1.08 -8.04 39.66
CA MET A 267 -1.20 -7.59 41.05
C MET A 267 -2.49 -6.82 41.34
N GLU A 268 -2.98 -5.95 40.45
CA GLU A 268 -4.29 -5.30 40.61
C GLU A 268 -5.45 -6.29 40.49
N GLY A 269 -5.30 -7.34 39.68
CA GLY A 269 -6.29 -8.43 39.60
C GLY A 269 -6.38 -9.23 40.91
N VAL A 270 -5.25 -9.38 41.61
CA VAL A 270 -5.17 -10.03 42.93
C VAL A 270 -5.65 -9.08 44.04
N ASN A 271 -5.24 -7.80 44.01
CA ASN A 271 -5.70 -6.77 44.96
C ASN A 271 -7.20 -6.41 44.77
N LYS A 272 -7.76 -6.50 43.56
CA LYS A 272 -9.22 -6.41 43.34
C LYS A 272 -9.96 -7.69 43.72
N PHE A 273 -9.29 -8.84 43.74
CA PHE A 273 -9.84 -10.05 44.33
C PHE A 273 -9.96 -9.91 45.86
N GLU A 274 -9.03 -9.22 46.51
CA GLU A 274 -9.10 -8.85 47.93
C GLU A 274 -10.22 -7.83 48.23
N ASN A 275 -10.42 -6.82 47.36
CA ASN A 275 -11.40 -5.76 47.60
C ASN A 275 -12.83 -6.08 47.10
N SER A 276 -13.03 -7.06 46.23
CA SER A 276 -14.38 -7.54 45.90
C SER A 276 -14.78 -8.57 46.94
N GLY A 277 -15.75 -8.27 47.80
CA GLY A 277 -16.24 -9.13 48.90
C GLY A 277 -16.80 -10.50 48.47
N LYS A 278 -15.95 -11.35 47.87
CA LYS A 278 -16.21 -12.70 47.37
C LYS A 278 -15.30 -13.72 48.06
N LYS A 279 -15.05 -13.50 49.35
CA LYS A 279 -14.41 -14.47 50.27
C LYS A 279 -15.08 -15.86 50.26
N LYS A 280 -16.36 -15.96 49.85
CA LYS A 280 -17.17 -17.17 49.99
C LYS A 280 -16.83 -18.35 49.07
N THR A 281 -16.07 -18.19 47.97
CA THR A 281 -15.86 -19.31 47.01
C THR A 281 -14.56 -20.09 47.25
N VAL A 282 -13.54 -19.45 47.83
CA VAL A 282 -12.28 -20.12 48.20
C VAL A 282 -12.29 -20.55 49.68
N GLU A 283 -12.92 -19.77 50.59
CA GLU A 283 -13.15 -20.24 51.97
C GLU A 283 -14.01 -21.51 52.01
N TYR A 284 -14.92 -21.72 51.05
CA TYR A 284 -15.73 -22.95 50.99
C TYR A 284 -14.90 -24.20 50.63
N CYS A 285 -13.75 -24.05 49.97
CA CYS A 285 -12.85 -25.17 49.67
C CYS A 285 -11.77 -25.39 50.75
N MET A 286 -11.56 -24.44 51.67
CA MET A 286 -10.47 -24.52 52.67
C MET A 286 -10.93 -24.56 54.14
N LYS A 287 -12.22 -24.36 54.46
CA LYS A 287 -12.73 -24.39 55.86
C LYS A 287 -13.06 -25.77 56.43
N LYS A 288 -12.91 -26.87 55.69
CA LYS A 288 -12.96 -28.22 56.26
C LYS A 288 -11.56 -28.81 56.29
N ASN A 289 -10.94 -28.76 57.46
CA ASN A 289 -9.69 -29.40 57.82
C ASN A 289 -9.90 -30.86 58.28
N ASP A 290 -11.01 -31.48 57.90
CA ASP A 290 -11.26 -32.91 58.12
C ASP A 290 -11.49 -33.52 56.73
N ASP A 291 -10.52 -34.32 56.30
CA ASP A 291 -10.40 -35.12 55.06
C ASP A 291 -10.91 -34.50 53.73
N PRO A 292 -10.07 -34.38 52.68
CA PRO A 292 -10.56 -33.96 51.37
C PRO A 292 -11.49 -35.05 50.82
N PRO A 293 -12.74 -34.76 50.45
CA PRO A 293 -13.55 -35.73 49.73
C PRO A 293 -12.96 -35.90 48.33
N ASP A 294 -12.74 -37.15 47.93
CA ASP A 294 -12.24 -37.62 46.62
C ASP A 294 -13.19 -37.31 45.43
N ASP A 295 -13.85 -36.14 45.41
CA ASP A 295 -15.04 -35.90 44.57
C ASP A 295 -14.76 -34.93 43.40
N PRO A 296 -14.68 -35.40 42.13
CA PRO A 296 -14.42 -34.60 40.93
C PRO A 296 -15.45 -33.47 40.65
N VAL A 297 -16.61 -33.53 41.31
CA VAL A 297 -17.77 -32.65 41.08
C VAL A 297 -17.54 -31.21 41.56
N ILE A 298 -16.69 -31.00 42.58
CA ILE A 298 -16.38 -29.66 43.12
C ILE A 298 -15.57 -28.83 42.13
N PHE A 299 -14.63 -29.48 41.42
CA PHE A 299 -13.82 -28.84 40.39
C PHE A 299 -14.66 -28.40 39.17
N GLU A 300 -15.70 -29.19 38.83
CA GLU A 300 -16.66 -28.86 37.77
C GLU A 300 -17.51 -27.63 38.10
N ARG A 301 -18.00 -27.52 39.35
CA ARG A 301 -18.75 -26.32 39.79
C ARG A 301 -17.87 -25.07 39.80
N ALA A 302 -16.60 -25.18 40.21
CA ALA A 302 -15.65 -24.07 40.17
C ALA A 302 -15.38 -23.58 38.73
N MET A 303 -15.16 -24.49 37.77
CA MET A 303 -14.95 -24.15 36.36
C MET A 303 -16.21 -23.58 35.68
N TYR A 304 -17.39 -24.08 36.03
CA TYR A 304 -18.66 -23.56 35.52
C TYR A 304 -18.89 -22.11 35.95
N HIS A 305 -18.54 -21.74 37.18
CA HIS A 305 -18.63 -20.34 37.64
C HIS A 305 -17.57 -19.42 37.02
N ILE A 306 -16.34 -19.91 36.78
CA ILE A 306 -15.27 -19.11 36.13
C ILE A 306 -15.63 -18.72 34.68
N THR A 307 -16.34 -19.57 33.95
CA THR A 307 -16.70 -19.31 32.54
C THR A 307 -17.79 -18.24 32.33
N LYS A 308 -18.59 -17.92 33.35
CA LYS A 308 -19.60 -16.84 33.31
C LYS A 308 -19.09 -15.47 33.80
N VAL A 309 -17.89 -15.41 34.40
CA VAL A 309 -17.30 -14.14 34.85
C VAL A 309 -16.56 -13.50 33.68
N LYS A 310 -16.92 -12.26 33.31
CA LYS A 310 -16.12 -11.42 32.39
C LYS A 310 -14.68 -11.40 32.93
N PRO A 311 -13.67 -11.93 32.22
CA PRO A 311 -12.34 -12.09 32.80
C PRO A 311 -11.78 -10.71 33.12
N THR A 312 -11.52 -10.46 34.40
CA THR A 312 -10.97 -9.19 34.91
C THR A 312 -9.46 -9.06 34.64
N GLY A 313 -8.79 -10.07 34.08
CA GLY A 313 -7.34 -10.10 33.82
C GLY A 313 -6.95 -10.54 32.40
N ARG A 314 -5.73 -10.13 31.96
CA ARG A 314 -5.14 -10.48 30.65
C ARG A 314 -4.21 -11.69 30.78
N GLY A 315 -4.58 -12.84 30.21
CA GLY A 315 -3.70 -14.02 30.12
C GLY A 315 -2.57 -13.88 29.09
N ILE A 316 -1.60 -14.80 29.09
CA ILE A 316 -0.42 -14.80 28.18
C ILE A 316 -0.84 -14.64 26.72
N VAL A 317 -1.84 -15.42 26.35
CA VAL A 317 -2.40 -15.50 24.99
C VAL A 317 -3.02 -14.15 24.57
N GLN A 318 -3.70 -13.43 25.47
CA GLN A 318 -4.22 -12.07 25.21
C GLN A 318 -3.10 -11.03 25.08
N ARG A 319 -1.98 -11.20 25.80
CA ARG A 319 -0.80 -10.32 25.71
C ARG A 319 -0.02 -10.51 24.40
N LEU A 320 -0.09 -11.69 23.79
CA LEU A 320 0.53 -11.97 22.50
C LEU A 320 -0.33 -11.51 21.31
N LYS A 321 -1.66 -11.69 21.41
CA LYS A 321 -2.63 -11.43 20.32
C LYS A 321 -3.05 -9.97 20.22
N GLY A 322 -3.64 -9.63 19.08
CA GLY A 322 -4.35 -8.36 18.87
C GLY A 322 -3.41 -7.21 18.51
N LYS A 323 -3.98 -6.00 18.34
CA LYS A 323 -3.24 -4.80 17.91
C LYS A 323 -2.20 -4.37 18.95
N HIS A 324 -2.54 -4.47 20.24
CA HIS A 324 -1.65 -4.15 21.37
C HIS A 324 -0.85 -5.36 21.87
N GLY A 325 -0.95 -6.51 21.20
CA GLY A 325 -0.18 -7.70 21.57
C GLY A 325 1.28 -7.59 21.13
N ARG A 326 2.17 -8.37 21.76
CA ARG A 326 3.63 -8.31 21.54
C ARG A 326 4.04 -8.38 20.06
N PHE A 327 3.46 -9.29 19.27
CA PHE A 327 3.84 -9.44 17.85
C PHE A 327 3.64 -8.17 17.03
N ARG A 328 2.57 -7.40 17.31
CA ARG A 328 2.23 -6.18 16.54
C ARG A 328 2.73 -4.91 17.21
N GLY A 329 2.53 -4.76 18.51
CA GLY A 329 2.79 -3.53 19.24
C GLY A 329 4.19 -3.40 19.86
N ASN A 330 5.00 -4.47 19.83
CA ASN A 330 6.36 -4.45 20.38
C ASN A 330 7.42 -4.98 19.42
N LEU A 331 7.10 -6.01 18.62
CA LEU A 331 8.03 -6.61 17.67
C LEU A 331 7.96 -5.93 16.31
N SER A 332 6.80 -5.98 15.63
CA SER A 332 6.65 -5.38 14.29
C SER A 332 6.65 -3.84 14.33
N GLY A 333 6.05 -3.26 15.36
CA GLY A 333 6.07 -1.83 15.62
C GLY A 333 6.46 -1.59 17.07
N LYS A 334 7.28 -0.58 17.33
CA LYS A 334 7.69 -0.18 18.68
C LYS A 334 7.89 1.33 18.73
N ARG A 335 7.82 1.91 19.93
CA ARG A 335 8.30 3.27 20.15
C ARG A 335 9.82 3.26 20.05
N VAL A 336 10.37 4.27 19.40
CA VAL A 336 11.81 4.44 19.19
C VAL A 336 12.25 5.79 19.73
N GLU A 337 13.47 5.85 20.25
CA GLU A 337 14.10 7.07 20.76
C GLU A 337 14.65 7.93 19.61
N PHE A 338 15.15 9.12 19.93
CA PHE A 338 15.68 10.10 18.95
C PHE A 338 14.67 10.48 17.87
N THR A 339 13.43 10.76 18.30
CA THR A 339 12.34 11.20 17.44
C THR A 339 11.70 12.49 17.93
N GLY A 340 11.12 13.23 17.00
CA GLY A 340 10.34 14.44 17.28
C GLY A 340 9.06 14.46 16.47
N ARG A 341 8.08 15.25 16.91
CA ARG A 341 6.81 15.46 16.19
C ARG A 341 6.38 16.91 16.38
N THR A 342 6.04 17.57 15.28
CA THR A 342 5.58 18.96 15.32
C THR A 342 4.74 19.28 14.08
N VAL A 343 3.93 20.34 14.18
CA VAL A 343 3.14 20.90 13.08
C VAL A 343 4.05 21.30 11.92
N ILE A 344 3.59 21.05 10.69
CA ILE A 344 4.29 21.42 9.46
C ILE A 344 3.86 22.80 8.93
N SER A 345 4.76 23.46 8.21
CA SER A 345 4.53 24.75 7.57
C SER A 345 5.28 24.83 6.23
N PRO A 346 4.79 25.57 5.23
CA PRO A 346 5.45 25.70 3.94
C PRO A 346 6.72 26.56 4.03
N ASP A 347 7.73 26.24 3.22
CA ASP A 347 8.87 27.13 2.96
C ASP A 347 9.43 26.90 1.55
N PRO A 348 9.09 27.75 0.55
CA PRO A 348 9.50 27.59 -0.83
C PRO A 348 10.98 27.93 -1.06
N ASN A 349 11.66 28.52 -0.06
CA ASN A 349 13.08 28.87 -0.16
C ASN A 349 14.00 27.70 0.16
N LEU A 350 13.49 26.67 0.84
CA LEU A 350 14.24 25.46 1.11
C LEU A 350 14.34 24.59 -0.15
N PRO A 351 15.51 24.01 -0.45
CA PRO A 351 15.64 22.94 -1.43
C PRO A 351 14.69 21.78 -1.12
N ILE A 352 14.27 21.04 -2.16
CA ILE A 352 13.36 19.91 -1.98
C ILE A 352 13.95 18.76 -1.15
N ASP A 353 15.28 18.69 -1.02
CA ASP A 353 15.97 17.69 -0.20
C ASP A 353 16.22 18.17 1.24
N GLN A 354 15.75 19.35 1.62
CA GLN A 354 15.94 19.94 2.96
C GLN A 354 14.64 20.03 3.76
N VAL A 355 14.78 19.96 5.08
CA VAL A 355 13.71 20.19 6.05
C VAL A 355 14.19 21.14 7.14
N GLY A 356 13.42 22.20 7.38
CA GLY A 356 13.62 23.15 8.46
C GLY A 356 13.29 22.52 9.82
N ILE A 357 14.30 22.41 10.69
CA ILE A 357 14.20 21.85 12.04
C ILE A 357 14.29 22.96 13.09
N PRO A 358 13.33 23.06 14.01
CA PRO A 358 13.38 24.01 15.13
C PRO A 358 14.65 23.85 15.98
N VAL A 359 15.25 24.97 16.39
CA VAL A 359 16.39 24.99 17.34
C VAL A 359 16.12 24.16 18.60
N HIS A 360 14.87 24.20 19.11
CA HIS A 360 14.49 23.43 20.30
C HIS A 360 14.57 21.91 20.08
N VAL A 361 14.19 21.43 18.90
CA VAL A 361 14.26 20.01 18.54
C VAL A 361 15.72 19.62 18.29
N ALA A 362 16.47 20.45 17.58
CA ALA A 362 17.89 20.20 17.27
C ALA A 362 18.79 20.12 18.51
N LYS A 363 18.46 20.86 19.57
CA LYS A 363 19.17 20.80 20.86
C LYS A 363 18.90 19.54 21.69
N ILE A 364 17.78 18.87 21.43
CA ILE A 364 17.38 17.65 22.17
C ILE A 364 17.83 16.40 21.41
N LEU A 365 17.67 16.40 20.09
CA LEU A 365 18.09 15.28 19.24
C LEU A 365 19.60 15.34 19.01
N THR A 366 20.32 14.40 19.63
CA THR A 366 21.77 14.27 19.49
C THR A 366 22.18 13.16 18.51
N PHE A 367 23.37 13.31 17.95
CA PHE A 367 24.03 12.32 17.11
C PHE A 367 25.37 11.90 17.75
N PRO A 368 25.62 10.60 17.95
CA PRO A 368 26.88 10.10 18.50
C PRO A 368 27.97 10.14 17.43
N GLU A 369 28.76 11.21 17.41
CA GLU A 369 29.88 11.34 16.49
C GLU A 369 31.17 10.82 17.13
N MET A 370 31.80 9.83 16.49
CA MET A 370 33.11 9.34 16.93
C MET A 370 34.20 10.35 16.58
N VAL A 371 35.10 10.60 17.54
CA VAL A 371 36.23 11.50 17.40
C VAL A 371 37.29 10.85 16.51
N THR A 372 37.58 11.53 15.40
CA THR A 372 38.62 11.21 14.44
C THR A 372 39.61 12.38 14.33
N SER A 373 40.72 12.19 13.65
CA SER A 373 41.69 13.26 13.38
C SER A 373 41.08 14.46 12.65
N HIS A 374 40.02 14.26 11.85
CA HIS A 374 39.41 15.31 11.02
C HIS A 374 38.40 16.18 11.76
N ASN A 375 37.64 15.60 12.71
CA ASN A 375 36.56 16.30 13.41
C ASN A 375 36.93 16.72 14.85
N MET A 376 38.06 16.25 15.40
CA MET A 376 38.48 16.51 16.78
C MET A 376 38.46 18.01 17.14
N LYS A 377 38.96 18.87 16.25
CA LYS A 377 38.97 20.32 16.49
C LYS A 377 37.55 20.89 16.62
N LYS A 378 36.63 20.44 15.77
CA LYS A 378 35.22 20.87 15.76
C LYS A 378 34.49 20.37 17.01
N LEU A 379 34.67 19.10 17.37
CA LEU A 379 33.98 18.48 18.50
C LEU A 379 34.41 19.04 19.86
N LYS A 380 35.64 19.58 19.98
CA LYS A 380 36.08 20.30 21.20
C LYS A 380 35.24 21.55 21.47
N ASP A 381 34.73 22.21 20.44
CA ASP A 381 33.92 23.42 20.55
C ASP A 381 32.43 23.12 20.87
N ASP A 382 31.96 21.90 20.55
CA ASP A 382 30.55 21.48 20.62
C ASP A 382 30.14 20.77 21.95
N LEU A 383 31.00 20.77 22.99
CA LEU A 383 30.77 20.05 24.25
C LEU A 383 29.74 20.74 25.17
N ASN A 384 28.70 20.00 25.59
CA ASN A 384 27.76 20.41 26.63
C ASN A 384 27.86 19.54 27.90
N TYR A 385 27.67 20.16 29.06
CA TYR A 385 27.64 19.56 30.40
C TYR A 385 28.99 19.07 30.98
N ALA A 386 29.96 19.98 31.15
CA ALA A 386 31.05 19.89 32.13
C ALA A 386 31.94 21.15 32.03
N ASN A 387 33.03 21.17 32.78
CA ASN A 387 34.12 22.14 32.65
C ASN A 387 34.77 21.98 31.26
N ARG A 388 34.22 22.69 30.25
CA ARG A 388 34.46 22.48 28.80
C ARG A 388 35.94 22.35 28.43
N ARG A 389 36.77 23.20 29.04
CA ARG A 389 38.23 23.22 28.81
C ARG A 389 38.88 21.90 29.19
N ARG A 390 38.56 21.38 30.38
CA ARG A 390 39.17 20.13 30.90
C ARG A 390 38.79 18.93 30.05
N ILE A 391 37.52 18.79 29.66
CA ILE A 391 37.07 17.65 28.83
C ILE A 391 37.59 17.77 27.39
N ALA A 392 37.58 18.97 26.81
CA ALA A 392 38.14 19.23 25.49
C ALA A 392 39.65 18.90 25.43
N ASP A 393 40.40 19.14 26.51
CA ASP A 393 41.82 18.80 26.59
C ASP A 393 42.05 17.29 26.73
N THR A 394 41.13 16.56 27.37
CA THR A 394 41.23 15.11 27.58
C THR A 394 40.67 14.27 26.43
N LEU A 395 40.00 14.89 25.46
CA LEU A 395 39.33 14.21 24.34
C LEU A 395 40.36 13.45 23.47
N LYS A 396 40.12 12.16 23.25
CA LYS A 396 40.99 11.28 22.46
C LYS A 396 40.29 10.76 21.22
N ILE A 397 41.09 10.35 20.24
CA ILE A 397 40.59 9.64 19.06
C ILE A 397 39.97 8.31 19.52
N GLY A 398 38.76 8.03 19.05
CA GLY A 398 37.96 6.87 19.46
C GLY A 398 36.93 7.16 20.56
N ASP A 399 36.97 8.34 21.19
CA ASP A 399 35.88 8.78 22.07
C ASP A 399 34.62 9.08 21.24
N THR A 400 33.43 8.96 21.85
CA THR A 400 32.16 9.31 21.20
C THR A 400 31.59 10.57 21.85
N VAL A 401 31.26 11.57 21.02
CA VAL A 401 30.62 12.82 21.47
C VAL A 401 29.20 12.87 20.92
N GLU A 402 28.22 12.93 21.82
CA GLU A 402 26.82 13.16 21.45
C GLU A 402 26.58 14.66 21.17
N ARG A 403 26.87 15.08 19.94
CA ARG A 403 26.64 16.47 19.52
C ARG A 403 25.17 16.71 19.20
N HIS A 404 24.75 17.97 19.23
CA HIS A 404 23.43 18.37 18.74
C HIS A 404 23.30 18.13 17.23
N MET A 405 22.06 18.09 16.74
CA MET A 405 21.78 18.12 15.31
C MET A 405 22.31 19.41 14.69
N LEU A 406 22.94 19.30 13.52
CA LEU A 406 23.53 20.39 12.75
C LEU A 406 22.91 20.49 11.36
N ASP A 407 23.15 21.61 10.68
CA ASP A 407 22.83 21.77 9.26
C ASP A 407 23.50 20.68 8.42
N GLY A 408 22.72 20.02 7.56
CA GLY A 408 23.20 18.95 6.68
C GLY A 408 23.06 17.53 7.24
N ASP A 409 22.69 17.36 8.51
CA ASP A 409 22.43 16.03 9.07
C ASP A 409 21.26 15.35 8.36
N VAL A 410 21.38 14.04 8.12
CA VAL A 410 20.34 13.27 7.44
C VAL A 410 19.28 12.86 8.45
N VAL A 411 18.02 13.17 8.14
CA VAL A 411 16.87 12.90 9.00
C VAL A 411 15.77 12.22 8.19
N LEU A 412 15.11 11.23 8.78
CA LEU A 412 13.93 10.60 8.18
C LEU A 412 12.68 11.40 8.57
N PHE A 413 11.89 11.76 7.58
CA PHE A 413 10.68 12.55 7.74
C PHE A 413 9.47 11.76 7.24
N ASN A 414 8.44 11.63 8.08
CA ASN A 414 7.35 10.68 7.91
C ASN A 414 5.99 11.29 8.26
N ARG A 415 4.98 11.05 7.41
CA ARG A 415 3.57 11.32 7.72
C ARG A 415 2.82 10.02 8.05
N GLN A 416 2.02 10.08 9.11
CA GLN A 416 1.09 9.00 9.46
C GLN A 416 -0.34 9.40 9.02
N PRO A 417 -1.12 8.50 8.38
CA PRO A 417 -0.80 7.13 7.98
C PRO A 417 0.08 7.04 6.73
N SER A 418 0.93 6.01 6.65
CA SER A 418 1.82 5.76 5.51
C SER A 418 1.17 4.75 4.54
N LEU A 419 0.86 5.18 3.31
CA LEU A 419 0.20 4.34 2.29
C LEU A 419 1.18 3.73 1.28
N HIS A 420 2.34 4.35 1.07
CA HIS A 420 3.35 3.88 0.12
C HIS A 420 4.76 4.23 0.61
N LYS A 421 5.80 3.69 -0.03
CA LYS A 421 7.19 3.93 0.40
C LYS A 421 7.55 5.41 0.55
N LEU A 422 7.06 6.29 -0.33
CA LEU A 422 7.39 7.71 -0.30
C LEU A 422 6.76 8.49 0.86
N SER A 423 5.90 7.87 1.68
CA SER A 423 5.35 8.52 2.87
C SER A 423 6.40 8.68 3.98
N ILE A 424 7.58 8.08 3.81
CA ILE A 424 8.79 8.29 4.60
C ILE A 424 9.99 8.51 3.67
N MET A 425 10.67 9.64 3.81
CA MET A 425 11.84 9.99 2.98
C MET A 425 12.92 10.66 3.83
N ALA A 426 14.16 10.56 3.39
CA ALA A 426 15.29 11.23 4.02
C ALA A 426 15.47 12.65 3.46
N HIS A 427 15.66 13.60 4.36
CA HIS A 427 15.97 14.99 4.08
C HIS A 427 17.25 15.38 4.82
N LYS A 428 17.87 16.48 4.40
CA LYS A 428 18.93 17.16 5.15
C LYS A 428 18.30 18.18 6.10
N ALA A 429 18.70 18.16 7.36
CA ALA A 429 18.25 19.12 8.36
C ALA A 429 18.79 20.52 8.04
N LYS A 430 17.95 21.53 8.20
CA LYS A 430 18.31 22.95 8.22
C LYS A 430 17.76 23.57 9.48
N ILE A 431 18.60 24.06 10.37
CA ILE A 431 18.16 24.61 11.65
C ILE A 431 17.48 25.96 11.42
N VAL A 432 16.24 26.08 11.90
CA VAL A 432 15.42 27.29 11.80
C VAL A 432 15.00 27.76 13.19
N PRO A 433 14.86 29.08 13.42
CA PRO A 433 14.50 29.64 14.71
C PRO A 433 13.04 29.34 15.11
N THR A 434 12.19 29.05 14.12
CA THR A 434 10.76 28.79 14.33
C THR A 434 10.50 27.43 14.97
N ARG A 435 9.30 27.23 15.49
CA ARG A 435 8.92 25.98 16.19
C ARG A 435 8.30 24.90 15.30
N THR A 436 7.94 25.20 14.06
CA THR A 436 7.33 24.26 13.12
C THR A 436 8.35 23.59 12.23
N PHE A 437 8.05 22.38 11.75
CA PHE A 437 8.82 21.79 10.65
C PHE A 437 8.48 22.50 9.35
N ARG A 438 9.50 22.76 8.53
CA ARG A 438 9.35 23.48 7.26
C ARG A 438 9.90 22.68 6.12
N PHE A 439 9.20 22.59 4.99
CA PHE A 439 9.74 21.94 3.80
C PHE A 439 9.09 22.50 2.55
N ASN A 440 9.73 22.23 1.41
CA ASN A 440 9.29 22.71 0.12
C ASN A 440 7.99 22.02 -0.31
N GLU A 441 7.04 22.82 -0.80
CA GLU A 441 5.69 22.41 -1.16
C GLU A 441 5.66 21.42 -2.35
N CYS A 442 6.72 21.37 -3.16
CA CYS A 442 6.87 20.36 -4.22
C CYS A 442 6.83 18.92 -3.66
N VAL A 443 7.18 18.73 -2.38
CA VAL A 443 7.26 17.42 -1.70
C VAL A 443 5.97 17.10 -0.92
N CYS A 444 4.96 17.97 -0.92
CA CYS A 444 3.69 17.72 -0.24
C CYS A 444 2.91 16.54 -0.83
N THR A 445 2.99 16.34 -2.15
CA THR A 445 2.20 15.31 -2.86
C THR A 445 2.52 13.89 -2.37
N PRO A 446 3.80 13.44 -2.26
CA PRO A 446 4.13 12.16 -1.65
C PRO A 446 3.63 11.98 -0.21
N TYR A 447 3.62 13.04 0.59
CA TYR A 447 3.09 12.96 1.95
C TYR A 447 1.56 13.07 1.99
N ASN A 448 0.91 13.49 0.90
CA ASN A 448 -0.50 13.87 0.88
C ASN A 448 -0.83 14.88 2.00
N ALA A 449 0.04 15.88 2.18
CA ALA A 449 -0.04 16.92 3.20
C ALA A 449 -0.53 18.25 2.59
N ASP A 450 -1.29 19.04 3.37
CA ASP A 450 -1.96 20.27 2.92
C ASP A 450 -1.85 21.46 3.89
N PHE A 451 -0.96 21.38 4.89
CA PHE A 451 -0.64 22.47 5.84
C PHE A 451 -1.85 23.06 6.60
N ASP A 452 -2.84 22.23 6.94
CA ASP A 452 -4.06 22.61 7.65
C ASP A 452 -3.97 22.50 9.19
N GLY A 453 -2.77 22.20 9.72
CA GLY A 453 -2.55 21.84 11.12
C GLY A 453 -1.97 20.44 11.31
N ASP A 454 -1.75 19.72 10.21
CA ASP A 454 -1.04 18.45 10.14
C ASP A 454 0.29 18.43 10.92
N GLU A 455 0.58 17.29 11.54
CA GLU A 455 1.83 17.03 12.24
C GLU A 455 2.59 15.88 11.58
N MET A 456 3.91 16.02 11.50
CA MET A 456 4.79 14.99 10.95
C MET A 456 5.87 14.59 11.95
N ASN A 457 6.38 13.37 11.78
CA ASN A 457 7.40 12.80 12.64
C ASN A 457 8.78 12.91 11.99
N ILE A 458 9.80 13.15 12.81
CA ILE A 458 11.20 13.09 12.43
C ILE A 458 11.92 11.99 13.22
N HIS A 459 12.84 11.30 12.56
CA HIS A 459 13.73 10.31 13.18
C HIS A 459 15.17 10.62 12.78
N LEU A 460 16.08 10.68 13.75
CA LEU A 460 17.51 10.91 13.51
C LEU A 460 18.26 9.57 13.53
N PRO A 461 18.76 9.05 12.37
CA PRO A 461 19.59 7.85 12.33
C PRO A 461 20.84 8.01 13.19
N GLN A 462 21.11 7.03 14.05
CA GLN A 462 22.18 7.09 15.06
C GLN A 462 23.50 6.45 14.60
N THR A 463 23.50 5.73 13.47
CA THR A 463 24.70 5.06 12.92
C THR A 463 25.04 5.60 11.54
N GLU A 464 26.33 5.58 11.21
CA GLU A 464 26.85 6.03 9.91
C GLU A 464 26.30 5.20 8.74
N GLU A 465 26.17 3.88 8.92
CA GLU A 465 25.58 2.97 7.93
C GLU A 465 24.12 3.33 7.62
N ALA A 466 23.29 3.52 8.67
CA ALA A 466 21.89 3.90 8.51
C ALA A 466 21.75 5.31 7.89
N ARG A 467 22.68 6.22 8.22
CA ARG A 467 22.73 7.57 7.63
C ARG A 467 23.02 7.50 6.13
N ALA A 468 23.97 6.67 5.72
CA ALA A 468 24.32 6.46 4.32
C ALA A 468 23.18 5.82 3.53
N GLU A 469 22.55 4.76 4.06
CA GLU A 469 21.39 4.11 3.42
C GLU A 469 20.22 5.07 3.26
N ALA A 470 19.88 5.82 4.32
CA ALA A 470 18.81 6.81 4.29
C ALA A 470 19.06 7.88 3.21
N LEU A 471 20.26 8.44 3.14
CA LEU A 471 20.59 9.49 2.18
C LEU A 471 20.50 9.01 0.72
N HIS A 472 21.05 7.84 0.41
CA HIS A 472 21.17 7.37 -0.96
C HIS A 472 19.89 6.73 -1.49
N LEU A 473 19.27 5.86 -0.68
CA LEU A 473 18.09 5.07 -1.07
C LEU A 473 16.78 5.81 -0.76
N MET A 474 16.69 6.47 0.39
CA MET A 474 15.47 7.13 0.86
C MET A 474 15.44 8.64 0.60
N GLY A 475 16.53 9.22 0.08
CA GLY A 475 16.61 10.65 -0.22
C GLY A 475 15.53 11.12 -1.21
N VAL A 476 15.01 12.33 -1.00
CA VAL A 476 13.99 12.93 -1.88
C VAL A 476 14.42 12.95 -3.35
N PRO A 477 15.65 13.36 -3.73
CA PRO A 477 16.06 13.38 -5.14
C PRO A 477 16.09 11.99 -5.78
N SER A 478 16.33 10.92 -4.99
CA SER A 478 16.28 9.54 -5.47
C SER A 478 14.84 9.02 -5.64
N ASN A 479 13.86 9.65 -4.97
CA ASN A 479 12.46 9.22 -4.92
C ASN A 479 11.50 10.27 -5.50
N ILE A 480 11.89 10.97 -6.56
CA ILE A 480 11.00 11.91 -7.27
C ILE A 480 9.84 11.16 -7.95
N VAL A 481 10.10 9.93 -8.42
CA VAL A 481 9.15 9.09 -9.16
C VAL A 481 8.51 8.03 -8.27
N THR A 482 7.24 7.69 -8.54
CA THR A 482 6.57 6.56 -7.89
C THR A 482 7.05 5.24 -8.49
N PRO A 483 7.25 4.19 -7.65
CA PRO A 483 7.60 2.87 -8.15
C PRO A 483 6.43 2.16 -8.86
N ARG A 484 5.20 2.68 -8.76
CA ARG A 484 4.01 2.05 -9.35
C ARG A 484 4.02 2.09 -10.88
N ASN A 485 4.26 3.26 -11.44
CA ASN A 485 4.18 3.50 -12.88
C ASN A 485 5.30 4.41 -13.42
N GLY A 486 6.23 4.83 -12.56
CA GLY A 486 7.33 5.72 -12.93
C GLY A 486 6.93 7.19 -13.11
N ASP A 487 5.73 7.60 -12.72
CA ASP A 487 5.33 9.02 -12.80
C ASP A 487 6.04 9.87 -11.74
N PRO A 488 6.36 11.14 -12.04
CA PRO A 488 6.86 12.07 -11.03
C PRO A 488 5.75 12.41 -10.04
N LEU A 489 6.02 12.16 -8.75
CA LEU A 489 5.17 12.59 -7.63
C LEU A 489 5.65 13.90 -7.02
N VAL A 490 6.97 14.08 -6.88
CA VAL A 490 7.57 15.36 -6.46
C VAL A 490 7.66 16.26 -7.69
N ALA A 491 6.84 17.31 -7.72
CA ALA A 491 6.71 18.20 -8.87
C ALA A 491 6.10 19.54 -8.43
N ALA A 492 5.96 20.49 -9.36
CA ALA A 492 5.31 21.76 -9.06
C ALA A 492 3.84 21.56 -8.66
N ILE A 493 3.38 22.30 -7.66
CA ILE A 493 1.99 22.26 -7.19
C ILE A 493 1.34 23.64 -7.31
N GLN A 494 0.00 23.66 -7.34
CA GLN A 494 -0.88 24.82 -7.15
C GLN A 494 -0.28 26.17 -7.62
N ASP A 495 0.20 27.00 -6.70
CA ASP A 495 0.68 28.36 -6.96
C ASP A 495 1.90 28.42 -7.87
N PHE A 496 2.81 27.43 -7.79
CA PHE A 496 3.94 27.34 -8.70
C PHE A 496 3.48 27.12 -10.14
N ILE A 497 2.41 26.34 -10.35
CA ILE A 497 1.82 26.13 -11.68
C ILE A 497 1.13 27.41 -12.15
N THR A 498 0.34 28.06 -11.30
CA THR A 498 -0.35 29.32 -11.64
C THR A 498 0.64 30.43 -12.00
N GLY A 499 1.66 30.64 -11.16
CA GLY A 499 2.71 31.63 -11.40
C GLY A 499 3.48 31.37 -12.69
N SER A 500 3.82 30.10 -12.97
CA SER A 500 4.50 29.70 -14.21
C SER A 500 3.62 29.89 -15.44
N PHE A 501 2.33 29.56 -15.34
CA PHE A 501 1.37 29.75 -16.43
C PHE A 501 1.24 31.22 -16.77
N LEU A 502 1.01 32.07 -15.77
CA LEU A 502 0.91 33.52 -15.94
C LEU A 502 2.22 34.13 -16.44
N LEU A 503 3.37 33.64 -16.01
CA LEU A 503 4.67 34.10 -16.49
C LEU A 503 4.85 33.79 -17.98
N THR A 504 4.41 32.61 -18.43
CA THR A 504 4.68 32.12 -19.79
C THR A 504 3.58 32.43 -20.80
N GLN A 505 2.61 33.29 -20.47
CA GLN A 505 1.62 33.78 -21.44
C GLN A 505 2.30 34.61 -22.56
N LYS A 506 1.59 34.85 -23.67
CA LYS A 506 2.16 35.56 -24.84
C LYS A 506 2.26 37.07 -24.64
N ASP A 507 1.45 37.61 -23.75
CA ASP A 507 1.29 39.03 -23.44
C ASP A 507 2.22 39.51 -22.32
N THR A 508 3.02 38.63 -21.71
CA THR A 508 3.98 39.01 -20.66
C THR A 508 5.32 39.46 -21.24
N PHE A 509 5.58 40.75 -21.08
CA PHE A 509 6.84 41.40 -21.44
C PHE A 509 7.46 42.08 -20.24
N PHE A 510 8.79 41.99 -20.14
CA PHE A 510 9.57 42.60 -19.08
C PHE A 510 10.61 43.55 -19.66
N THR A 511 10.77 44.68 -18.98
CA THR A 511 11.94 45.54 -19.16
C THR A 511 13.20 44.84 -18.66
N ARG A 512 14.38 45.38 -18.97
CA ARG A 512 15.64 44.82 -18.52
C ARG A 512 15.73 44.72 -16.99
N GLU A 513 15.27 45.76 -16.30
CA GLU A 513 15.31 45.87 -14.82
C GLU A 513 14.40 44.83 -14.16
N GLU A 514 13.16 44.71 -14.65
CA GLU A 514 12.20 43.70 -14.16
C GLU A 514 12.71 42.28 -14.42
N ALA A 515 13.22 42.01 -15.63
CA ALA A 515 13.79 40.71 -15.96
C ALA A 515 14.96 40.36 -15.03
N GLN A 516 15.89 41.30 -14.81
CA GLN A 516 17.01 41.11 -13.89
C GLN A 516 16.52 40.85 -12.46
N GLN A 517 15.53 41.60 -11.97
CA GLN A 517 14.97 41.42 -10.63
C GLN A 517 14.33 40.04 -10.45
N LEU A 518 13.55 39.57 -11.44
CA LEU A 518 12.97 38.23 -11.43
C LEU A 518 14.06 37.15 -11.42
N ILE A 519 15.11 37.33 -12.20
CA ILE A 519 16.21 36.38 -12.29
C ILE A 519 17.08 36.38 -11.01
N CYS A 520 17.25 37.52 -10.34
CA CYS A 520 17.93 37.55 -9.04
C CYS A 520 17.24 36.67 -7.99
N SER A 521 15.93 36.43 -8.11
CA SER A 521 15.20 35.55 -7.17
C SER A 521 15.66 34.08 -7.21
N ILE A 522 16.19 33.61 -8.35
CA ILE A 522 16.67 32.23 -8.49
C ILE A 522 18.06 32.00 -7.87
N LEU A 523 18.85 33.06 -7.69
CA LEU A 523 20.19 32.98 -7.11
C LEU A 523 20.08 32.65 -5.61
N SER A 524 20.45 31.43 -5.24
CA SER A 524 20.47 30.98 -3.86
C SER A 524 21.46 29.83 -3.64
N ASN A 525 21.98 29.69 -2.42
CA ASN A 525 22.90 28.62 -2.05
C ASN A 525 24.10 28.55 -3.02
N GLU A 526 24.28 27.41 -3.70
CA GLU A 526 25.34 27.18 -4.69
C GLU A 526 25.22 28.10 -5.92
N ASP A 527 23.99 28.51 -6.27
CA ASP A 527 23.76 29.38 -7.42
C ASP A 527 24.20 30.83 -7.14
N LEU A 528 24.50 31.22 -5.89
CA LEU A 528 24.81 32.61 -5.51
C LEU A 528 26.07 33.17 -6.19
N LEU A 529 27.04 32.31 -6.49
CA LEU A 529 28.28 32.67 -7.21
C LEU A 529 28.16 32.51 -8.73
N MET A 530 27.00 32.08 -9.24
CA MET A 530 26.83 31.76 -10.65
C MET A 530 26.69 33.03 -11.50
N LYS A 531 27.49 33.11 -12.57
CA LYS A 531 27.31 34.14 -13.59
C LYS A 531 26.13 33.79 -14.49
N ILE A 532 25.07 34.59 -14.40
CA ILE A 532 23.90 34.45 -15.27
C ILE A 532 24.13 35.18 -16.59
N ASN A 533 23.78 34.53 -17.70
CA ASN A 533 23.81 35.14 -19.02
C ASN A 533 22.39 35.46 -19.48
N LEU A 534 22.02 36.74 -19.48
CA LEU A 534 20.73 37.18 -20.01
C LEU A 534 20.68 36.95 -21.54
N PRO A 535 19.64 36.31 -22.09
CA PRO A 535 19.52 36.12 -23.53
C PRO A 535 19.28 37.48 -24.24
N PRO A 536 19.51 37.56 -25.55
CA PRO A 536 19.08 38.73 -26.34
C PRO A 536 17.57 38.99 -26.16
N PRO A 537 17.14 40.27 -26.09
CA PRO A 537 15.72 40.60 -25.94
C PRO A 537 14.93 40.12 -27.16
N ALA A 538 13.70 39.66 -26.92
CA ALA A 538 12.80 39.21 -28.00
C ALA A 538 12.36 40.38 -28.91
N LEU A 539 12.16 41.57 -28.33
CA LEU A 539 11.86 42.80 -29.05
C LEU A 539 13.04 43.75 -28.90
N ILE A 540 13.58 44.25 -30.01
CA ILE A 540 14.71 45.19 -30.03
C ILE A 540 14.22 46.63 -30.26
N LYS A 541 13.25 46.82 -31.17
CA LYS A 541 12.57 48.09 -31.45
C LYS A 541 11.05 47.87 -31.40
N PRO A 542 10.23 48.82 -30.90
CA PRO A 542 10.60 50.15 -30.41
C PRO A 542 11.27 50.17 -29.02
N HIS A 543 10.97 49.19 -28.16
CA HIS A 543 11.58 49.05 -26.84
C HIS A 543 12.24 47.68 -26.69
N THR A 544 13.30 47.60 -25.88
CA THR A 544 13.99 46.36 -25.55
C THR A 544 13.21 45.58 -24.49
N LEU A 545 12.51 44.54 -24.91
CA LEU A 545 11.65 43.74 -24.03
C LEU A 545 12.00 42.25 -24.11
N TRP A 546 11.94 41.59 -22.96
CA TRP A 546 12.07 40.15 -22.82
C TRP A 546 10.70 39.52 -22.61
N THR A 547 10.46 38.36 -23.21
CA THR A 547 9.23 37.60 -22.93
C THR A 547 9.37 36.80 -21.64
N GLY A 548 8.25 36.51 -20.99
CA GLY A 548 8.29 35.63 -19.82
C GLY A 548 8.75 34.20 -20.12
N LYS A 549 8.64 33.74 -21.38
CA LYS A 549 9.23 32.46 -21.84
C LYS A 549 10.77 32.48 -21.81
N GLN A 550 11.40 33.61 -22.15
CA GLN A 550 12.86 33.77 -22.04
C GLN A 550 13.31 33.74 -20.57
N VAL A 551 12.57 34.42 -19.69
CA VAL A 551 12.84 34.40 -18.24
C VAL A 551 12.70 32.98 -17.68
N PHE A 552 11.66 32.25 -18.08
CA PHE A 552 11.45 30.86 -17.69
C PHE A 552 12.59 29.93 -18.16
N SER A 553 13.12 30.13 -19.36
CA SER A 553 14.20 29.30 -19.93
C SER A 553 15.48 29.33 -19.08
N LEU A 554 15.72 30.44 -18.36
CA LEU A 554 16.86 30.57 -17.45
C LEU A 554 16.77 29.67 -16.20
N ILE A 555 15.59 29.17 -15.84
CA ILE A 555 15.45 28.14 -14.79
C ILE A 555 16.18 26.86 -15.21
N LEU A 556 16.05 26.50 -16.50
CA LEU A 556 16.63 25.29 -17.08
C LEU A 556 18.12 25.47 -17.36
N ARG A 557 18.48 26.61 -17.94
CA ARG A 557 19.87 26.93 -18.33
C ARG A 557 20.21 28.39 -17.97
N PRO A 558 20.67 28.66 -16.74
CA PRO A 558 20.99 30.02 -16.28
C PRO A 558 22.33 30.55 -16.82
N SER A 559 23.30 29.68 -17.10
CA SER A 559 24.63 30.03 -17.58
C SER A 559 25.01 29.24 -18.83
N LYS A 560 25.92 29.77 -19.66
CA LYS A 560 26.45 29.06 -20.84
C LYS A 560 27.29 27.84 -20.46
N GLU A 561 27.93 27.89 -19.29
CA GLU A 561 28.69 26.79 -18.67
C GLU A 561 27.79 25.61 -18.30
N CYS A 562 26.49 25.86 -18.11
CA CYS A 562 25.51 24.80 -17.90
C CYS A 562 25.29 24.03 -19.21
N ASN A 563 25.71 22.76 -19.23
CA ASN A 563 25.60 21.85 -20.37
C ASN A 563 24.21 21.20 -20.54
N ILE A 564 23.19 21.72 -19.86
CA ILE A 564 21.83 21.18 -19.89
C ILE A 564 21.14 21.67 -21.15
N LEU A 565 20.88 20.75 -22.09
CA LEU A 565 20.17 20.99 -23.35
C LEU A 565 18.93 20.08 -23.43
N ILE A 566 17.83 20.53 -22.87
CA ILE A 566 16.57 19.77 -22.83
C ILE A 566 15.81 20.00 -24.13
N ASN A 567 15.18 18.94 -24.63
CA ASN A 567 14.33 18.97 -25.81
C ASN A 567 13.00 18.27 -25.51
N LEU A 568 11.88 18.95 -25.76
CA LEU A 568 10.53 18.44 -25.50
C LEU A 568 9.53 19.06 -26.48
N ARG A 569 8.68 18.23 -27.09
CA ARG A 569 7.49 18.67 -27.84
C ARG A 569 6.26 17.98 -27.27
N LYS A 570 5.30 18.75 -26.74
CA LYS A 570 4.11 18.19 -26.07
C LYS A 570 2.92 19.15 -26.07
N ALA A 571 1.73 18.63 -26.34
CA ALA A 571 0.49 19.35 -26.09
C ALA A 571 0.21 19.48 -24.58
N ALA A 572 -0.03 20.71 -24.12
CA ALA A 572 -0.22 21.09 -22.72
C ALA A 572 -1.58 20.67 -22.15
N LYS A 573 -2.66 20.57 -22.95
CA LYS A 573 -3.98 20.08 -22.49
C LYS A 573 -4.95 19.80 -23.64
N GLY A 574 -5.59 18.63 -23.63
CA GLY A 574 -6.61 18.26 -24.62
C GLY A 574 -6.07 18.03 -26.04
N LYS A 575 -6.91 17.51 -26.94
CA LYS A 575 -6.57 17.38 -28.36
C LYS A 575 -6.25 18.77 -28.91
N SER A 576 -5.00 19.02 -29.27
CA SER A 576 -4.52 20.23 -29.95
C SER A 576 -4.97 20.27 -31.43
N THR A 577 -6.20 19.86 -31.71
CA THR A 577 -6.75 19.84 -33.05
C THR A 577 -7.92 20.79 -33.10
N SER A 578 -7.65 22.01 -33.57
CA SER A 578 -8.67 22.71 -34.34
C SER A 578 -9.13 21.76 -35.45
N PRO A 579 -10.43 21.58 -35.70
CA PRO A 579 -10.93 20.75 -36.81
C PRO A 579 -10.38 21.16 -38.18
N TYR A 580 -9.87 22.40 -38.30
CA TYR A 580 -9.46 23.03 -39.54
C TYR A 580 -7.94 23.13 -39.72
N THR A 581 -7.15 22.92 -38.66
CA THR A 581 -5.68 23.01 -38.72
C THR A 581 -5.05 21.96 -37.81
N GLY A 582 -4.46 20.93 -38.41
CA GLY A 582 -3.58 19.96 -37.71
C GLY A 582 -2.24 20.56 -37.28
N LYS A 583 -2.20 21.84 -36.89
CA LYS A 583 -0.96 22.57 -36.64
C LYS A 583 -0.62 22.53 -35.15
N GLU A 584 0.34 21.68 -34.81
CA GLU A 584 0.95 21.49 -33.49
C GLU A 584 1.27 22.83 -32.79
N GLU A 585 2.32 23.51 -33.23
CA GLU A 585 2.86 24.72 -32.59
C GLU A 585 2.01 25.98 -32.86
N MET A 586 1.27 26.01 -33.97
CA MET A 586 0.43 27.16 -34.37
C MET A 586 -0.97 27.13 -33.75
N CYS A 587 -1.10 26.53 -32.57
CA CYS A 587 -2.36 26.49 -31.83
C CYS A 587 -2.79 27.91 -31.40
N PRO A 588 -4.06 28.32 -31.64
CA PRO A 588 -4.55 29.65 -31.24
C PRO A 588 -4.38 29.94 -29.74
N ASN A 589 -4.51 28.91 -28.90
CA ASN A 589 -4.51 29.02 -27.45
C ASN A 589 -3.11 28.89 -26.82
N ASP A 590 -2.04 28.81 -27.62
CA ASP A 590 -0.67 28.59 -27.12
C ASP A 590 -0.54 27.35 -26.21
N ASN A 591 -1.22 26.26 -26.59
CA ASN A 591 -1.31 25.03 -25.80
C ASN A 591 -0.30 23.95 -26.23
N PHE A 592 0.67 24.27 -27.08
CA PHE A 592 1.70 23.30 -27.51
C PHE A 592 3.07 23.77 -27.06
N VAL A 593 3.64 23.04 -26.11
CA VAL A 593 4.92 23.33 -25.49
C VAL A 593 6.03 22.75 -26.36
N ASN A 594 6.88 23.63 -26.87
CA ASN A 594 8.09 23.27 -27.60
C ASN A 594 9.30 23.88 -26.88
N ILE A 595 10.12 23.01 -26.31
CA ILE A 595 11.41 23.36 -25.70
C ILE A 595 12.49 22.78 -26.57
N ARG A 596 13.38 23.64 -27.05
CA ARG A 596 14.54 23.24 -27.84
C ARG A 596 15.80 23.79 -27.20
N ASN A 597 16.75 22.92 -26.89
CA ASN A 597 18.03 23.26 -26.27
C ASN A 597 17.88 24.12 -24.99
N SER A 598 16.92 23.75 -24.15
CA SER A 598 16.55 24.45 -22.90
C SER A 598 15.91 25.84 -23.08
N GLU A 599 15.48 26.19 -24.29
CA GLU A 599 14.75 27.43 -24.59
C GLU A 599 13.28 27.10 -24.88
N LEU A 600 12.36 27.80 -24.19
CA LEU A 600 10.92 27.68 -24.38
C LEU A 600 10.46 28.53 -25.56
N LEU A 601 10.19 27.90 -26.70
CA LEU A 601 9.83 28.57 -27.95
C LEU A 601 8.33 28.87 -28.04
N SER A 602 7.49 27.89 -27.71
CA SER A 602 6.02 28.01 -27.76
C SER A 602 5.39 27.31 -26.56
N GLY A 603 4.15 27.67 -26.25
CA GLY A 603 3.34 27.01 -25.23
C GLY A 603 3.42 27.67 -23.85
N ALA A 604 2.28 27.74 -23.18
CA ALA A 604 2.23 28.09 -21.76
C ALA A 604 2.48 26.86 -20.87
N MET A 605 3.18 27.07 -19.76
CA MET A 605 3.50 26.02 -18.80
C MET A 605 2.29 25.68 -17.94
N THR A 606 1.92 24.40 -17.88
CA THR A 606 0.72 23.90 -17.19
C THR A 606 1.04 22.68 -16.33
N LYS A 607 0.04 22.14 -15.61
CA LYS A 607 0.19 20.92 -14.81
C LYS A 607 0.74 19.73 -15.59
N THR A 608 0.47 19.60 -16.89
CA THR A 608 0.96 18.45 -17.68
C THR A 608 2.46 18.50 -17.97
N THR A 609 3.05 19.70 -17.93
CA THR A 609 4.47 19.94 -18.23
C THR A 609 5.31 20.19 -16.98
N LEU A 610 4.72 20.68 -15.89
CA LEU A 610 5.41 20.94 -14.62
C LEU A 610 4.92 20.15 -13.42
N GLY A 611 3.69 19.65 -13.45
CA GLY A 611 3.03 19.03 -12.29
C GLY A 611 3.22 17.51 -12.21
N SER A 612 2.59 16.91 -11.20
CA SER A 612 2.66 15.47 -10.95
C SER A 612 1.71 14.66 -11.85
N GLY A 613 2.04 13.38 -12.07
CA GLY A 613 1.19 12.42 -12.77
C GLY A 613 1.35 12.37 -14.30
N SER A 614 2.44 12.92 -14.84
CA SER A 614 2.79 12.74 -16.26
C SER A 614 4.31 12.60 -16.47
N LYS A 615 4.70 11.63 -17.29
CA LYS A 615 6.10 11.40 -17.70
C LYS A 615 6.63 12.45 -18.67
N SER A 616 5.78 13.27 -19.28
CA SER A 616 6.20 14.35 -20.20
C SER A 616 6.58 15.65 -19.51
N THR A 617 6.84 15.62 -18.20
CA THR A 617 7.20 16.83 -17.45
C THR A 617 8.67 17.17 -17.64
N ILE A 618 9.00 18.46 -17.55
CA ILE A 618 10.38 18.94 -17.69
C ILE A 618 11.27 18.32 -16.59
N PHE A 619 10.74 18.22 -15.37
CA PHE A 619 11.48 17.65 -14.24
C PHE A 619 11.77 16.16 -14.43
N TYR A 620 10.85 15.40 -15.02
CA TYR A 620 11.08 14.00 -15.35
C TYR A 620 12.16 13.84 -16.43
N ILE A 621 12.13 14.69 -17.45
CA ILE A 621 13.16 14.68 -18.51
C ILE A 621 14.53 15.02 -17.95
N LEU A 622 14.62 16.05 -17.11
CA LEU A 622 15.83 16.40 -16.38
C LEU A 622 16.37 15.24 -15.55
N LEU A 623 15.49 14.59 -14.79
CA LEU A 623 15.83 13.43 -13.97
C LEU A 623 16.40 12.28 -14.82
N ARG A 624 15.80 12.00 -15.97
CA ARG A 624 16.17 10.87 -16.85
C ARG A 624 17.42 11.11 -17.68
N ASP A 625 17.61 12.32 -18.17
CA ASP A 625 18.65 12.63 -19.16
C ASP A 625 19.90 13.22 -18.49
N TYR A 626 19.74 13.99 -17.41
CA TYR A 626 20.83 14.71 -16.74
C TYR A 626 21.04 14.30 -15.26
N GLY A 627 20.01 13.73 -14.62
CA GLY A 627 20.09 13.18 -13.27
C GLY A 627 19.34 13.99 -12.22
N LYS A 628 19.28 13.41 -11.01
CA LYS A 628 18.41 13.87 -9.91
C LYS A 628 18.74 15.24 -9.34
N ILE A 629 20.01 15.62 -9.28
CA ILE A 629 20.46 16.90 -8.69
C ILE A 629 19.97 18.07 -9.55
N HIS A 630 20.11 17.96 -10.88
CA HIS A 630 19.66 19.00 -11.80
C HIS A 630 18.13 19.17 -11.79
N ALA A 631 17.39 18.07 -11.68
CA ALA A 631 15.94 18.13 -11.50
C ALA A 631 15.56 18.85 -10.19
N ALA A 632 16.22 18.52 -9.08
CA ALA A 632 15.98 19.16 -7.78
C ALA A 632 16.27 20.67 -7.80
N ASN A 633 17.40 21.07 -8.40
CA ASN A 633 17.79 22.47 -8.51
C ASN A 633 16.81 23.26 -9.40
N ALA A 634 16.36 22.67 -10.51
CA ALA A 634 15.35 23.30 -11.36
C ALA A 634 14.01 23.51 -10.62
N MET A 635 13.59 22.56 -9.78
CA MET A 635 12.39 22.72 -8.95
C MET A 635 12.55 23.86 -7.92
N LEU A 636 13.71 23.97 -7.26
CA LEU A 636 13.99 25.06 -6.33
C LEU A 636 13.94 26.43 -7.01
N ARG A 637 14.59 26.56 -8.17
CA ARG A 637 14.58 27.79 -8.97
C ARG A 637 13.15 28.16 -9.39
N LEU A 638 12.35 27.18 -9.80
CA LEU A 638 10.94 27.40 -10.12
C LEU A 638 10.14 27.89 -8.91
N ALA A 639 10.28 27.23 -7.76
CA ALA A 639 9.55 27.58 -6.54
C ALA A 639 9.82 29.04 -6.15
N ARG A 640 11.10 29.45 -6.10
CA ARG A 640 11.50 30.82 -5.76
C ARG A 640 10.99 31.85 -6.76
N LEU A 641 11.18 31.59 -8.07
CA LEU A 641 10.78 32.52 -9.12
C LEU A 641 9.27 32.67 -9.19
N ALA A 642 8.52 31.57 -9.16
CA ALA A 642 7.07 31.59 -9.26
C ALA A 642 6.45 32.28 -8.04
N SER A 643 6.92 31.99 -6.82
CA SER A 643 6.45 32.68 -5.61
C SER A 643 6.72 34.18 -5.66
N TYR A 644 7.92 34.59 -6.06
CA TYR A 644 8.27 36.01 -6.16
C TYR A 644 7.47 36.73 -7.24
N TYR A 645 7.32 36.11 -8.42
CA TYR A 645 6.55 36.69 -9.51
C TYR A 645 5.06 36.82 -9.16
N LEU A 646 4.46 35.78 -8.60
CA LEU A 646 3.03 35.76 -8.27
C LEU A 646 2.70 36.78 -7.18
N ALA A 647 3.56 36.92 -6.16
CA ALA A 647 3.39 37.90 -5.08
C ALA A 647 3.42 39.35 -5.59
N ASN A 648 4.31 39.67 -6.53
CA ASN A 648 4.44 41.05 -7.05
C ASN A 648 3.45 41.37 -8.17
N ARG A 649 3.05 40.38 -8.99
CA ARG A 649 2.03 40.56 -10.01
C ARG A 649 0.64 40.75 -9.40
N GLY A 650 0.35 40.02 -8.33
CA GLY A 650 -0.99 39.88 -7.77
C GLY A 650 -1.85 38.88 -8.55
N PHE A 651 -2.52 38.01 -7.80
CA PHE A 651 -3.53 37.09 -8.30
C PHE A 651 -4.57 36.88 -7.21
N SER A 652 -5.82 37.24 -7.49
CA SER A 652 -6.91 37.20 -6.51
C SER A 652 -8.17 36.67 -7.16
N ILE A 653 -9.00 36.01 -6.36
CA ILE A 653 -10.36 35.63 -6.74
C ILE A 653 -11.34 36.54 -6.01
N GLY A 654 -12.32 37.08 -6.74
CA GLY A 654 -13.37 37.92 -6.20
C GLY A 654 -14.77 37.32 -6.42
N ILE A 655 -15.79 37.96 -5.84
CA ILE A 655 -17.18 37.56 -6.09
C ILE A 655 -17.59 37.79 -7.56
N GLY A 656 -17.04 38.81 -8.21
CA GLY A 656 -17.30 39.12 -9.62
C GLY A 656 -16.82 38.04 -10.60
N ASP A 657 -15.85 37.21 -10.20
CA ASP A 657 -15.33 36.10 -11.01
C ASP A 657 -16.32 34.92 -11.12
N VAL A 658 -17.28 34.87 -10.20
CA VAL A 658 -18.32 33.83 -10.10
C VAL A 658 -19.74 34.37 -10.32
N THR A 659 -19.90 35.67 -10.58
CA THR A 659 -21.19 36.27 -10.93
C THR A 659 -21.59 35.85 -12.35
N PRO A 660 -22.77 35.23 -12.55
CA PRO A 660 -23.25 34.88 -13.88
C PRO A 660 -23.63 36.15 -14.66
N GLY A 661 -23.22 36.22 -15.93
CA GLY A 661 -23.66 37.27 -16.83
C GLY A 661 -25.12 37.12 -17.25
N LEU A 662 -25.71 38.19 -17.78
CA LEU A 662 -27.11 38.20 -18.20
C LEU A 662 -27.39 37.23 -19.37
N GLY A 663 -26.39 36.95 -20.20
CA GLY A 663 -26.49 35.98 -21.29
C GLY A 663 -26.71 34.57 -20.75
N LEU A 664 -25.86 34.13 -19.83
CA LEU A 664 -25.97 32.85 -19.16
C LEU A 664 -27.29 32.68 -18.41
N LEU A 665 -27.77 33.71 -17.71
CA LEU A 665 -29.04 33.61 -16.96
C LEU A 665 -30.24 33.34 -17.89
N LYS A 666 -30.33 34.04 -19.02
CA LYS A 666 -31.39 33.83 -20.02
C LYS A 666 -31.30 32.45 -20.65
N GLU A 667 -30.13 32.07 -21.13
CA GLU A 667 -29.90 30.75 -21.75
C GLU A 667 -30.13 29.61 -20.76
N LYS A 668 -29.69 29.76 -19.50
CA LYS A 668 -29.94 28.78 -18.43
C LYS A 668 -31.43 28.53 -18.24
N GLN A 669 -32.23 29.59 -18.18
CA GLN A 669 -33.67 29.46 -17.97
C GLN A 669 -34.34 28.72 -19.14
N ILE A 670 -33.98 29.06 -20.38
CA ILE A 670 -34.46 28.35 -21.58
C ILE A 670 -34.08 26.87 -21.54
N LEU A 671 -32.83 26.54 -21.17
CA LEU A 671 -32.36 25.16 -21.08
C LEU A 671 -33.08 24.36 -19.99
N LEU A 672 -33.42 25.00 -18.85
CA LEU A 672 -34.15 24.36 -17.76
C LEU A 672 -35.60 24.09 -18.15
N GLU A 673 -36.30 25.07 -18.71
CA GLU A 673 -37.70 24.93 -19.15
C GLU A 673 -37.83 23.82 -20.21
N GLN A 674 -36.95 23.80 -21.21
CA GLN A 674 -36.93 22.73 -22.23
C GLN A 674 -36.60 21.36 -21.62
N GLY A 675 -35.64 21.31 -20.69
CA GLY A 675 -35.22 20.07 -20.04
C GLY A 675 -36.30 19.48 -19.13
N TYR A 676 -37.00 20.34 -18.38
CA TYR A 676 -38.09 19.93 -17.50
C TYR A 676 -39.31 19.49 -18.30
N SER A 677 -39.67 20.20 -19.38
CA SER A 677 -40.76 19.78 -20.28
C SER A 677 -40.53 18.37 -20.81
N LYS A 678 -39.31 18.04 -21.26
CA LYS A 678 -38.99 16.67 -21.71
C LYS A 678 -39.08 15.63 -20.59
N CYS A 679 -38.65 15.97 -19.38
CA CYS A 679 -38.76 15.07 -18.24
C CYS A 679 -40.24 14.80 -17.89
N GLU A 680 -41.08 15.84 -17.94
CA GLU A 680 -42.54 15.75 -17.77
C GLU A 680 -43.15 14.84 -18.84
N GLU A 681 -42.76 15.01 -20.10
CA GLU A 681 -43.19 14.14 -21.21
C GLU A 681 -42.84 12.67 -20.96
N TYR A 682 -41.64 12.37 -20.48
CA TYR A 682 -41.25 10.99 -20.13
C TYR A 682 -42.05 10.42 -18.97
N ILE A 683 -42.38 11.24 -17.96
CA ILE A 683 -43.21 10.84 -16.82
C ILE A 683 -44.63 10.54 -17.30
N GLN A 684 -45.20 11.41 -18.13
CA GLN A 684 -46.53 11.22 -18.72
C GLN A 684 -46.57 9.98 -19.64
N SER A 685 -45.53 9.74 -20.44
CA SER A 685 -45.42 8.52 -21.24
C SER A 685 -45.36 7.26 -20.39
N LEU A 686 -44.73 7.31 -19.21
CA LEU A 686 -44.76 6.19 -18.26
C LEU A 686 -46.18 5.98 -17.69
N GLU A 687 -46.86 7.06 -17.30
CA GLU A 687 -48.24 7.00 -16.78
C GLU A 687 -49.23 6.45 -17.83
N ARG A 688 -49.01 6.73 -19.11
CA ARG A 688 -49.77 6.16 -20.24
C ARG A 688 -49.33 4.76 -20.65
N GLY A 689 -48.22 4.24 -20.13
CA GLY A 689 -47.65 2.95 -20.53
C GLY A 689 -47.03 2.92 -21.93
N GLU A 690 -46.70 4.09 -22.50
CA GLU A 690 -46.14 4.25 -23.85
C GLU A 690 -44.60 4.31 -23.86
N LEU A 691 -43.96 4.26 -22.69
CA LEU A 691 -42.52 4.44 -22.58
C LEU A 691 -41.74 3.22 -23.09
N GLU A 692 -41.06 3.36 -24.22
CA GLU A 692 -40.15 2.33 -24.73
C GLU A 692 -39.03 2.03 -23.72
N THR A 693 -38.93 0.76 -23.32
CA THR A 693 -37.95 0.25 -22.36
C THR A 693 -36.58 0.09 -22.98
N LEU A 694 -35.54 0.42 -22.22
CA LEU A 694 -34.16 0.12 -22.59
C LEU A 694 -33.88 -1.37 -22.35
N PRO A 695 -33.03 -2.00 -23.18
CA PRO A 695 -32.75 -3.42 -23.06
C PRO A 695 -32.16 -3.76 -21.69
N GLY A 696 -32.82 -4.68 -20.98
CA GLY A 696 -32.41 -5.14 -19.65
C GLY A 696 -32.81 -4.22 -18.49
N CYS A 697 -33.64 -3.21 -18.74
CA CYS A 697 -34.18 -2.30 -17.71
C CYS A 697 -35.69 -2.50 -17.55
N SER A 698 -36.22 -2.27 -16.35
CA SER A 698 -37.66 -2.07 -16.17
C SER A 698 -38.12 -0.73 -16.77
N GLU A 699 -39.43 -0.51 -16.88
CA GLU A 699 -39.99 0.78 -17.31
C GLU A 699 -39.56 1.93 -16.38
N GLU A 700 -39.54 1.69 -15.06
CA GLU A 700 -39.10 2.68 -14.08
C GLU A 700 -37.59 2.97 -14.17
N GLU A 701 -36.77 1.94 -14.35
CA GLU A 701 -35.32 2.11 -14.53
C GLU A 701 -35.01 2.80 -15.85
N THR A 702 -35.78 2.52 -16.89
CA THR A 702 -35.68 3.22 -18.17
C THR A 702 -35.99 4.70 -18.03
N LEU A 703 -37.06 5.05 -17.29
CA LEU A 703 -37.41 6.43 -17.00
C LEU A 703 -36.26 7.14 -16.26
N GLU A 704 -35.73 6.53 -15.20
CA GLU A 704 -34.62 7.09 -14.43
C GLU A 704 -33.39 7.36 -15.30
N ASN A 705 -33.03 6.41 -16.18
CA ASN A 705 -31.90 6.57 -17.09
C ASN A 705 -32.11 7.70 -18.11
N LYS A 706 -33.31 7.79 -18.71
CA LYS A 706 -33.65 8.87 -19.66
C LYS A 706 -33.61 10.24 -18.96
N ILE A 707 -34.15 10.36 -17.75
CA ILE A 707 -34.12 11.60 -16.96
C ILE A 707 -32.68 11.99 -16.60
N ILE A 708 -31.88 11.07 -16.05
CA ILE A 708 -30.48 11.35 -15.67
C ILE A 708 -29.66 11.83 -16.87
N SER A 709 -29.88 11.23 -18.04
CA SER A 709 -29.23 11.64 -19.30
C SER A 709 -29.58 13.09 -19.67
N GLU A 710 -30.87 13.45 -19.69
CA GLU A 710 -31.30 14.81 -19.99
C GLU A 710 -30.76 15.83 -18.96
N LEU A 711 -30.87 15.54 -17.66
CA LEU A 711 -30.39 16.44 -16.59
C LEU A 711 -28.87 16.64 -16.64
N SER A 712 -28.12 15.59 -17.01
CA SER A 712 -26.67 15.68 -17.22
C SER A 712 -26.34 16.56 -18.44
N ALA A 713 -27.11 16.45 -19.51
CA ALA A 713 -26.96 17.26 -20.71
C ALA A 713 -27.28 18.75 -20.47
N ILE A 714 -28.24 19.07 -19.58
CA ILE A 714 -28.52 20.46 -19.17
C ILE A 714 -27.28 21.08 -18.52
N ARG A 715 -26.69 20.38 -17.54
CA ARG A 715 -25.49 20.86 -16.85
C ARG A 715 -24.34 21.10 -17.82
N GLU A 716 -24.09 20.17 -18.75
CA GLU A 716 -23.00 20.30 -19.71
C GLU A 716 -23.22 21.47 -20.70
N ARG A 717 -24.44 21.65 -21.20
CA ARG A 717 -24.78 22.79 -22.07
C ARG A 717 -24.66 24.12 -21.33
N ALA A 718 -25.21 24.23 -20.12
CA ALA A 718 -25.09 25.42 -19.29
C ALA A 718 -23.61 25.75 -18.98
N ALA A 719 -22.79 24.73 -18.73
CA ALA A 719 -21.35 24.87 -18.53
C ALA A 719 -20.65 25.46 -19.78
N GLN A 720 -20.97 24.94 -20.97
CA GLN A 720 -20.38 25.43 -22.22
C GLN A 720 -20.73 26.88 -22.51
N VAL A 721 -21.96 27.31 -22.22
CA VAL A 721 -22.37 28.73 -22.33
C VAL A 721 -21.58 29.58 -21.33
N CYS A 722 -21.48 29.13 -20.08
CA CYS A 722 -20.71 29.79 -19.04
C CYS A 722 -19.24 30.03 -19.47
N TYR A 723 -18.53 29.03 -19.99
CA TYR A 723 -17.13 29.20 -20.38
C TYR A 723 -16.91 30.15 -21.57
N LYS A 724 -17.93 30.30 -22.44
CA LYS A 724 -17.86 31.24 -23.57
C LYS A 724 -18.02 32.69 -23.12
N GLU A 725 -18.80 32.92 -22.05
CA GLU A 725 -19.07 34.26 -21.53
C GLU A 725 -17.99 34.75 -20.57
N LEU A 726 -17.32 33.85 -19.84
CA LEU A 726 -16.26 34.23 -18.90
C LEU A 726 -15.05 34.86 -19.60
N HIS A 727 -14.58 36.00 -19.05
CA HIS A 727 -13.40 36.67 -19.57
C HIS A 727 -12.11 35.84 -19.37
N LYS A 728 -11.13 36.00 -20.26
CA LYS A 728 -9.88 35.23 -20.23
C LYS A 728 -9.03 35.46 -18.98
N THR A 729 -9.14 36.64 -18.37
CA THR A 729 -8.40 36.98 -17.14
C THR A 729 -9.08 36.47 -15.87
N ASN A 730 -10.24 35.80 -15.99
CA ASN A 730 -10.99 35.31 -14.84
C ASN A 730 -10.16 34.30 -14.04
N SER A 731 -9.99 34.53 -12.74
CA SER A 731 -9.05 33.76 -11.90
C SER A 731 -9.39 32.27 -11.79
N PRO A 732 -10.65 31.85 -11.52
CA PRO A 732 -11.04 30.44 -11.56
C PRO A 732 -10.80 29.78 -12.91
N LEU A 733 -11.05 30.50 -14.01
CA LEU A 733 -10.84 29.99 -15.36
C LEU A 733 -9.35 29.72 -15.61
N ILE A 734 -8.46 30.64 -15.20
CA ILE A 734 -7.01 30.47 -15.29
C ILE A 734 -6.56 29.24 -14.47
N MET A 735 -7.03 29.11 -13.23
CA MET A 735 -6.68 27.96 -12.37
C MET A 735 -7.13 26.62 -12.98
N ALA A 736 -8.33 26.59 -13.55
CA ALA A 736 -8.84 25.40 -14.24
C ALA A 736 -8.09 25.12 -15.55
N GLN A 737 -7.66 26.15 -16.30
CA GLN A 737 -6.87 26.00 -17.53
C GLN A 737 -5.46 25.49 -17.24
N CYS A 738 -4.71 26.15 -16.34
CA CYS A 738 -3.36 25.72 -15.97
C CYS A 738 -3.36 24.40 -15.18
N GLY A 739 -4.48 24.07 -14.53
CA GLY A 739 -4.67 22.85 -13.76
C GLY A 739 -4.08 22.91 -12.35
N SER A 740 -3.92 24.11 -11.77
CA SER A 740 -3.40 24.28 -10.41
C SER A 740 -4.37 23.74 -9.36
N LYS A 741 -5.60 24.26 -9.33
CA LYS A 741 -6.69 23.80 -8.46
C LYS A 741 -8.05 24.06 -9.11
N GLY A 742 -8.99 23.14 -8.87
CA GLY A 742 -10.31 23.20 -9.46
C GLY A 742 -10.38 22.61 -10.86
N SER A 743 -11.60 22.41 -11.34
CA SER A 743 -11.91 21.92 -12.68
C SER A 743 -12.96 22.81 -13.32
N ASN A 744 -13.15 22.66 -14.63
CA ASN A 744 -14.23 23.33 -15.36
C ASN A 744 -15.59 23.08 -14.67
N ILE A 745 -15.84 21.84 -14.23
CA ILE A 745 -17.09 21.47 -13.51
C ILE A 745 -17.29 22.34 -12.26
N ASN A 746 -16.24 22.59 -11.48
CA ASN A 746 -16.35 23.41 -10.27
C ASN A 746 -16.79 24.85 -10.60
N ILE A 747 -16.25 25.43 -11.68
CA ILE A 747 -16.66 26.77 -12.14
C ILE A 747 -18.13 26.75 -12.55
N SER A 748 -18.53 25.75 -13.34
CA SER A 748 -19.93 25.59 -13.75
C SER A 748 -20.88 25.46 -12.57
N GLN A 749 -20.49 24.78 -11.49
CA GLN A 749 -21.33 24.62 -10.29
C GLN A 749 -21.44 25.92 -9.49
N MET A 750 -20.38 26.71 -9.43
CA MET A 750 -20.40 28.01 -8.75
C MET A 750 -21.20 29.06 -9.52
N VAL A 751 -21.11 29.07 -10.86
CA VAL A 751 -21.68 30.14 -11.70
C VAL A 751 -23.03 29.74 -12.32
N ALA A 752 -23.11 28.57 -12.97
CA ALA A 752 -24.27 28.18 -13.79
C ALA A 752 -25.33 27.39 -13.00
N CYS A 753 -25.05 26.13 -12.67
CA CYS A 753 -25.93 25.26 -11.87
C CYS A 753 -25.14 24.11 -11.24
N VAL A 754 -25.55 23.66 -10.05
CA VAL A 754 -24.91 22.53 -9.35
C VAL A 754 -25.21 21.19 -10.05
N GLY A 755 -26.46 21.00 -10.48
CA GLY A 755 -26.94 19.82 -11.20
C GLY A 755 -27.47 18.68 -10.31
N GLN A 756 -27.68 17.51 -10.91
CA GLN A 756 -28.26 16.34 -10.22
C GLN A 756 -27.37 15.84 -9.08
N GLN A 757 -27.96 15.71 -7.88
CA GLN A 757 -27.33 15.03 -6.75
C GLN A 757 -27.64 13.53 -6.83
N ALA A 758 -26.59 12.71 -6.90
CA ALA A 758 -26.72 11.26 -6.96
C ALA A 758 -26.33 10.64 -5.61
N LEU A 759 -27.11 9.66 -5.17
CA LEU A 759 -26.86 8.85 -3.98
C LEU A 759 -26.67 7.41 -4.42
N SER A 760 -25.51 6.82 -4.11
CA SER A 760 -25.15 5.45 -4.51
C SER A 760 -25.38 5.15 -6.00
N GLY A 761 -25.17 6.15 -6.87
CA GLY A 761 -25.34 6.03 -8.33
C GLY A 761 -26.78 6.19 -8.86
N LYS A 762 -27.76 6.46 -7.99
CA LYS A 762 -29.16 6.74 -8.37
C LYS A 762 -29.57 8.16 -7.96
N ARG A 763 -30.72 8.64 -8.45
CA ARG A 763 -31.35 9.87 -7.93
C ARG A 763 -31.79 9.67 -6.47
N VAL A 764 -32.14 10.76 -5.79
CA VAL A 764 -32.47 10.70 -4.36
C VAL A 764 -33.63 9.73 -4.11
N PRO A 765 -33.44 8.70 -3.25
CA PRO A 765 -34.49 7.72 -2.97
C PRO A 765 -35.63 8.33 -2.15
N ASN A 766 -36.76 7.63 -2.09
CA ASN A 766 -37.86 8.02 -1.23
C ASN A 766 -37.49 7.80 0.25
N GLY A 767 -37.34 8.90 1.01
CA GLY A 767 -37.12 8.86 2.45
C GLY A 767 -38.41 8.79 3.26
N PHE A 768 -39.54 9.08 2.63
CA PHE A 768 -40.89 9.02 3.19
C PHE A 768 -41.78 8.14 2.32
N ASP A 769 -43.01 7.90 2.76
CA ASP A 769 -44.00 7.09 2.02
C ASP A 769 -44.22 7.61 0.60
N ASN A 770 -43.72 6.87 -0.38
CA ASN A 770 -43.70 7.19 -1.82
C ASN A 770 -43.17 8.59 -2.22
N ARG A 771 -42.36 9.26 -1.39
CA ARG A 771 -41.76 10.56 -1.72
C ARG A 771 -40.42 10.80 -1.05
N SER A 772 -39.64 11.73 -1.59
CA SER A 772 -38.31 12.10 -1.07
C SER A 772 -38.40 12.98 0.18
N LEU A 773 -39.24 14.02 0.15
CA LEU A 773 -39.49 14.97 1.24
C LEU A 773 -41.00 15.26 1.37
N PRO A 774 -41.49 15.69 2.55
CA PRO A 774 -42.91 16.02 2.75
C PRO A 774 -43.40 17.22 1.93
N HIS A 775 -42.49 18.03 1.40
CA HIS A 775 -42.77 19.20 0.58
C HIS A 775 -43.18 18.87 -0.87
N PHE A 776 -43.01 17.60 -1.28
CA PHE A 776 -43.39 17.14 -2.61
C PHE A 776 -44.60 16.20 -2.52
N GLU A 777 -45.34 16.14 -3.62
CA GLU A 777 -46.46 15.22 -3.79
C GLU A 777 -46.01 13.76 -3.74
N GLN A 778 -46.94 12.89 -3.34
CA GLN A 778 -46.70 11.45 -3.35
C GLN A 778 -46.49 10.95 -4.78
N ALA A 779 -45.59 9.96 -4.93
CA ALA A 779 -45.19 9.37 -6.19
C ALA A 779 -44.57 10.34 -7.23
N SER A 780 -44.28 11.59 -6.85
CA SER A 780 -43.65 12.56 -7.75
C SER A 780 -42.24 12.10 -8.20
N LYS A 781 -42.04 12.04 -9.52
CA LYS A 781 -40.77 11.66 -10.17
C LYS A 781 -40.05 12.85 -10.83
N THR A 782 -40.56 14.07 -10.64
CA THR A 782 -40.02 15.30 -11.26
C THR A 782 -38.56 15.56 -10.87
N PRO A 783 -37.78 16.29 -11.70
CA PRO A 783 -36.38 16.62 -11.41
C PRO A 783 -36.17 17.22 -10.01
N GLU A 784 -36.97 18.22 -9.65
CA GLU A 784 -36.88 18.96 -8.38
C GLU A 784 -37.15 18.04 -7.18
N ALA A 785 -38.17 17.18 -7.27
CA ALA A 785 -38.55 16.27 -6.20
C ALA A 785 -37.46 15.21 -5.90
N LYS A 786 -36.56 14.92 -6.84
CA LYS A 786 -35.55 13.85 -6.69
C LYS A 786 -34.11 14.37 -6.73
N GLY A 787 -33.89 15.61 -6.32
CA GLY A 787 -32.56 16.14 -6.03
C GLY A 787 -31.81 16.76 -7.21
N PHE A 788 -32.52 17.23 -8.24
CA PHE A 788 -31.89 18.15 -9.19
C PHE A 788 -31.78 19.55 -8.59
N VAL A 789 -30.57 20.08 -8.54
CA VAL A 789 -30.28 21.42 -8.02
C VAL A 789 -30.06 22.38 -9.19
N GLN A 790 -31.06 23.23 -9.45
CA GLN A 790 -31.03 24.19 -10.57
C GLN A 790 -30.22 25.44 -10.21
N ASN A 791 -30.15 25.79 -8.94
CA ASN A 791 -29.38 26.92 -8.45
C ASN A 791 -27.87 26.65 -8.50
N SER A 792 -27.09 27.73 -8.59
CA SER A 792 -25.63 27.70 -8.41
C SER A 792 -25.27 28.08 -6.98
N PHE A 793 -24.01 27.87 -6.59
CA PHE A 793 -23.56 28.34 -5.27
C PHE A 793 -23.60 29.87 -5.14
N TYR A 794 -23.49 30.60 -6.26
CA TYR A 794 -23.66 32.05 -6.29
C TYR A 794 -25.12 32.48 -6.05
N SER A 795 -26.08 31.85 -6.73
CA SER A 795 -27.50 32.22 -6.57
C SER A 795 -28.08 31.82 -5.21
N GLY A 796 -27.47 30.81 -4.57
CA GLY A 796 -27.94 30.25 -3.30
C GLY A 796 -28.93 29.10 -3.49
N LEU A 797 -28.83 28.08 -2.63
CA LEU A 797 -29.67 26.89 -2.69
C LEU A 797 -30.99 27.12 -1.95
N THR A 798 -32.09 26.62 -2.50
CA THR A 798 -33.36 26.54 -1.76
C THR A 798 -33.28 25.51 -0.63
N PRO A 799 -34.19 25.55 0.37
CA PRO A 799 -34.15 24.61 1.50
C PRO A 799 -34.20 23.12 1.08
N THR A 800 -35.01 22.77 0.07
CA THR A 800 -35.12 21.40 -0.44
C THR A 800 -33.84 20.97 -1.18
N GLU A 801 -33.31 21.83 -2.06
CA GLU A 801 -32.03 21.61 -2.74
C GLU A 801 -30.87 21.45 -1.76
N PHE A 802 -30.83 22.28 -0.70
CA PHE A 802 -29.80 22.23 0.33
C PHE A 802 -29.77 20.88 1.05
N ILE A 803 -30.94 20.33 1.39
CA ILE A 803 -31.05 19.01 2.01
C ILE A 803 -30.50 17.93 1.06
N PHE A 804 -30.93 17.92 -0.20
CA PHE A 804 -30.46 16.94 -1.18
C PHE A 804 -28.94 17.03 -1.42
N HIS A 805 -28.40 18.25 -1.51
CA HIS A 805 -26.97 18.46 -1.64
C HIS A 805 -26.20 17.97 -0.40
N THR A 806 -26.74 18.23 0.80
CA THR A 806 -26.14 17.78 2.06
C THR A 806 -26.13 16.26 2.18
N MET A 807 -27.18 15.57 1.72
CA MET A 807 -27.23 14.11 1.69
C MET A 807 -26.09 13.54 0.84
N ALA A 808 -25.91 14.04 -0.39
CA ALA A 808 -24.84 13.61 -1.28
C ALA A 808 -23.45 13.93 -0.73
N GLY A 809 -23.28 15.10 -0.12
CA GLY A 809 -22.03 15.48 0.55
C GLY A 809 -21.68 14.54 1.72
N ARG A 810 -22.67 14.16 2.53
CA ARG A 810 -22.46 13.25 3.68
C ARG A 810 -22.06 11.84 3.24
N GLU A 811 -22.63 11.32 2.15
CA GLU A 811 -22.23 10.01 1.60
C GLU A 811 -20.72 10.00 1.29
N GLY A 812 -20.22 11.01 0.57
CA GLY A 812 -18.78 11.11 0.25
C GLY A 812 -17.86 11.23 1.48
N LEU A 813 -18.30 11.94 2.51
CA LEU A 813 -17.55 12.06 3.78
C LEU A 813 -17.49 10.73 4.55
N VAL A 814 -18.63 10.04 4.68
CA VAL A 814 -18.70 8.74 5.35
C VAL A 814 -17.89 7.69 4.59
N ASP A 815 -17.92 7.74 3.25
CA ASP A 815 -17.16 6.83 2.40
C ASP A 815 -15.66 6.90 2.67
N THR A 816 -15.14 8.12 2.81
CA THR A 816 -13.74 8.39 3.15
C THR A 816 -13.39 7.79 4.52
N ALA A 817 -14.28 7.92 5.51
CA ALA A 817 -14.05 7.40 6.87
C ALA A 817 -14.07 5.87 6.95
N VAL A 818 -15.00 5.20 6.24
CA VAL A 818 -15.15 3.74 6.31
C VAL A 818 -14.07 3.03 5.49
N LYS A 819 -13.83 3.49 4.25
CA LYS A 819 -13.00 2.74 3.29
C LYS A 819 -11.50 2.84 3.57
N THR A 820 -11.04 3.84 4.31
CA THR A 820 -9.64 3.93 4.77
C THR A 820 -9.22 2.76 5.66
N ALA A 821 -10.12 2.26 6.51
CA ALA A 821 -9.84 1.12 7.37
C ALA A 821 -9.74 -0.21 6.59
N GLU A 822 -10.64 -0.42 5.62
CA GLU A 822 -10.68 -1.63 4.81
C GLU A 822 -9.45 -1.77 3.89
N THR A 823 -9.10 -0.67 3.22
CA THR A 823 -7.95 -0.60 2.31
C THR A 823 -6.62 -0.78 3.05
N GLY A 824 -6.46 -0.16 4.22
CA GLY A 824 -5.28 -0.38 5.07
C GLY A 824 -5.16 -1.84 5.56
N TYR A 825 -6.28 -2.50 5.85
CA TYR A 825 -6.27 -3.93 6.18
C TYR A 825 -5.89 -4.81 4.99
N MET A 826 -6.44 -4.52 3.81
CA MET A 826 -6.11 -5.22 2.56
C MET A 826 -4.63 -5.10 2.22
N GLN A 827 -4.08 -3.87 2.24
CA GLN A 827 -2.67 -3.62 1.96
C GLN A 827 -1.76 -4.38 2.94
N ARG A 828 -2.10 -4.38 4.23
CA ARG A 828 -1.33 -5.13 5.24
C ARG A 828 -1.29 -6.63 4.94
N ARG A 829 -2.40 -7.20 4.45
CA ARG A 829 -2.44 -8.62 4.06
C ARG A 829 -1.57 -8.90 2.84
N LEU A 830 -1.60 -8.02 1.84
CA LEU A 830 -0.75 -8.12 0.65
C LEU A 830 0.74 -8.06 1.03
N ILE A 831 1.14 -7.10 1.86
CA ILE A 831 2.53 -6.99 2.33
C ILE A 831 2.96 -8.28 3.00
N LYS A 832 2.15 -8.84 3.90
CA LYS A 832 2.49 -10.10 4.59
C LYS A 832 2.59 -11.33 3.68
N SER A 833 2.00 -11.29 2.48
CA SER A 833 2.13 -12.36 1.51
C SER A 833 3.33 -12.18 0.57
N LEU A 834 3.80 -10.95 0.38
CA LEU A 834 4.79 -10.59 -0.65
C LEU A 834 6.11 -10.05 -0.08
N GLU A 835 6.22 -9.82 1.23
CA GLU A 835 7.41 -9.21 1.85
C GLU A 835 8.71 -10.00 1.63
N ASP A 836 8.61 -11.31 1.45
CA ASP A 836 9.76 -12.21 1.26
C ASP A 836 10.25 -12.29 -0.20
N LEU A 837 9.53 -11.71 -1.16
CA LEU A 837 9.90 -11.83 -2.57
C LEU A 837 10.95 -10.79 -2.95
N CYS A 838 12.12 -11.28 -3.35
CA CYS A 838 13.27 -10.48 -3.74
C CYS A 838 13.80 -10.90 -5.11
N LEU A 839 14.37 -9.95 -5.85
CA LEU A 839 15.11 -10.22 -7.07
C LEU A 839 16.53 -10.70 -6.73
N HIS A 840 16.92 -11.86 -7.24
CA HIS A 840 18.27 -12.41 -7.05
C HIS A 840 19.22 -12.01 -8.18
N TYR A 841 20.52 -12.22 -7.98
CA TYR A 841 21.58 -11.87 -8.95
C TYR A 841 21.50 -12.63 -10.28
N ASP A 842 20.80 -13.76 -10.31
CA ASP A 842 20.49 -14.51 -11.53
C ASP A 842 19.24 -13.99 -12.26
N MET A 843 18.75 -12.82 -11.88
CA MET A 843 17.54 -12.15 -12.41
C MET A 843 16.22 -12.88 -12.11
N SER A 844 16.25 -13.93 -11.27
CA SER A 844 15.05 -14.64 -10.83
C SER A 844 14.43 -14.02 -9.58
N VAL A 845 13.10 -14.09 -9.46
CA VAL A 845 12.38 -13.69 -8.26
C VAL A 845 12.10 -14.92 -7.42
N ARG A 846 12.58 -14.93 -6.18
CA ARG A 846 12.42 -16.07 -5.28
C ARG A 846 11.84 -15.64 -3.94
N ASN A 847 11.23 -16.60 -3.26
CA ASN A 847 10.81 -16.44 -1.87
C ASN A 847 11.95 -16.76 -0.89
N SER A 848 11.69 -16.58 0.41
CA SER A 848 12.64 -16.85 1.50
C SER A 848 13.10 -18.31 1.60
N ILE A 849 12.36 -19.26 1.02
CA ILE A 849 12.71 -20.69 0.96
C ILE A 849 13.66 -20.98 -0.23
N GLY A 850 13.68 -20.10 -1.24
CA GLY A 850 14.43 -20.25 -2.48
C GLY A 850 13.61 -20.82 -3.64
N GLU A 851 12.29 -20.95 -3.49
CA GLU A 851 11.39 -21.33 -4.60
C GLU A 851 11.28 -20.16 -5.58
N VAL A 852 11.43 -20.46 -6.87
CA VAL A 852 11.34 -19.48 -7.96
C VAL A 852 9.87 -19.17 -8.25
N VAL A 853 9.48 -17.91 -8.15
CA VAL A 853 8.14 -17.41 -8.52
C VAL A 853 8.14 -16.93 -9.97
N GLN A 854 9.21 -16.23 -10.39
CA GLN A 854 9.41 -15.80 -11.76
C GLN A 854 10.87 -16.04 -12.15
N PHE A 855 11.10 -16.59 -13.35
CA PHE A 855 12.46 -16.79 -13.88
C PHE A 855 13.14 -15.46 -14.25
N VAL A 856 12.35 -14.53 -14.77
CA VAL A 856 12.75 -13.15 -15.05
C VAL A 856 11.63 -12.25 -14.53
N TYR A 857 11.99 -11.21 -13.78
CA TYR A 857 11.02 -10.26 -13.25
C TYR A 857 10.19 -9.63 -14.38
N GLY A 858 8.86 -9.73 -14.30
CA GLY A 858 7.96 -9.13 -15.31
C GLY A 858 8.04 -9.73 -16.72
N GLY A 859 8.88 -10.75 -16.94
CA GLY A 859 9.19 -11.30 -18.26
C GLY A 859 10.26 -10.54 -19.05
N ASP A 860 10.57 -9.30 -18.68
CA ASP A 860 11.54 -8.42 -19.36
C ASP A 860 12.74 -8.02 -18.49
N GLY A 861 12.66 -8.19 -17.17
CA GLY A 861 13.72 -7.86 -16.21
C GLY A 861 13.84 -6.36 -15.91
N LEU A 862 12.86 -5.54 -16.32
CA LEU A 862 12.94 -4.08 -16.25
C LEU A 862 12.24 -3.52 -15.00
N ASP A 863 12.65 -2.33 -14.56
CA ASP A 863 12.08 -1.62 -13.40
C ASP A 863 10.95 -0.67 -13.85
N PRO A 864 9.70 -0.88 -13.38
CA PRO A 864 8.56 0.01 -13.67
C PRO A 864 8.82 1.48 -13.31
N ALA A 865 9.64 1.74 -12.30
CA ALA A 865 9.98 3.09 -11.88
C ALA A 865 10.80 3.84 -12.93
N THR A 866 11.43 3.13 -13.88
CA THR A 866 12.33 3.71 -14.90
C THR A 866 11.72 3.90 -16.27
N MET A 867 10.54 3.33 -16.52
CA MET A 867 9.87 3.33 -17.82
C MET A 867 9.44 4.73 -18.26
N GLU A 868 9.84 5.14 -19.47
CA GLU A 868 9.42 6.41 -20.08
C GLU A 868 8.10 6.29 -20.85
N GLY A 869 7.84 5.15 -21.49
CA GLY A 869 6.62 4.86 -22.23
C GLY A 869 5.37 4.78 -21.36
N VAL A 870 4.20 4.91 -21.97
CA VAL A 870 2.90 4.82 -21.29
C VAL A 870 2.09 3.66 -21.86
N ASN A 871 1.77 2.67 -21.03
CA ASN A 871 0.61 1.80 -21.19
C ASN A 871 -0.68 2.65 -21.18
N LYS A 872 -1.16 3.07 -22.36
CA LYS A 872 -2.52 3.62 -22.48
C LYS A 872 -3.47 2.55 -22.97
N PHE A 873 -4.13 1.90 -22.01
CA PHE A 873 -5.36 1.14 -22.25
C PHE A 873 -6.51 2.15 -22.41
N GLU A 874 -6.65 2.78 -23.58
CA GLU A 874 -7.84 3.56 -23.92
C GLU A 874 -8.69 2.74 -24.89
N ASN A 875 -9.74 2.10 -24.34
CA ASN A 875 -10.86 1.54 -25.09
C ASN A 875 -11.65 2.70 -25.73
N SER A 876 -11.09 3.34 -26.76
CA SER A 876 -11.82 4.32 -27.56
C SER A 876 -12.11 3.72 -28.93
N GLY A 877 -13.17 2.93 -29.00
CA GLY A 877 -13.86 2.70 -30.26
C GLY A 877 -14.22 4.05 -30.87
N LYS A 878 -13.84 4.25 -32.15
CA LYS A 878 -14.00 5.44 -33.01
C LYS A 878 -12.81 6.41 -33.00
N LYS A 879 -11.88 6.19 -33.95
CA LYS A 879 -11.58 7.15 -35.03
C LYS A 879 -10.76 6.48 -36.15
N LYS A 880 -11.42 6.19 -37.28
CA LYS A 880 -10.78 5.94 -38.58
C LYS A 880 -10.18 7.25 -39.06
N THR A 881 -8.90 7.49 -38.82
CA THR A 881 -8.04 8.36 -39.64
C THR A 881 -6.59 8.09 -39.26
N VAL A 882 -5.93 7.27 -40.08
CA VAL A 882 -4.50 6.92 -40.05
C VAL A 882 -4.04 6.30 -38.72
N GLU A 883 -4.58 5.13 -38.40
CA GLU A 883 -4.01 4.23 -37.38
C GLU A 883 -2.71 3.62 -37.93
N TYR A 884 -1.61 3.96 -37.26
CA TYR A 884 -0.36 3.20 -37.28
C TYR A 884 -0.65 1.72 -37.03
N CYS A 885 0.08 0.84 -37.70
CA CYS A 885 -0.05 -0.61 -37.58
C CYS A 885 0.28 -1.09 -36.16
N MET A 886 -0.72 -1.13 -35.30
CA MET A 886 -0.84 -2.10 -34.22
C MET A 886 -2.15 -2.86 -34.45
N LYS A 887 -2.08 -4.18 -34.52
CA LYS A 887 -3.28 -5.02 -34.55
C LYS A 887 -4.11 -4.70 -33.31
N LYS A 888 -5.43 -4.65 -33.45
CA LYS A 888 -6.43 -4.26 -32.43
C LYS A 888 -6.41 -5.05 -31.10
N ASN A 889 -5.49 -5.99 -30.89
CA ASN A 889 -5.45 -6.88 -29.72
C ASN A 889 -4.10 -6.94 -28.99
N ASP A 890 -3.08 -6.18 -29.42
CA ASP A 890 -1.77 -6.19 -28.74
C ASP A 890 -1.57 -4.86 -28.01
N ASP A 891 -1.48 -4.91 -26.67
CA ASP A 891 -1.19 -3.76 -25.83
C ASP A 891 0.13 -3.10 -26.25
N PRO A 892 0.23 -1.76 -26.39
CA PRO A 892 1.52 -1.10 -26.65
C PRO A 892 2.43 -1.36 -25.44
N PRO A 893 3.57 -2.07 -25.56
CA PRO A 893 4.32 -2.48 -24.39
C PRO A 893 5.02 -1.28 -23.74
N ASP A 894 5.01 -1.21 -22.41
CA ASP A 894 5.81 -0.29 -21.60
C ASP A 894 7.25 -0.30 -22.08
N ASP A 895 7.70 0.84 -22.62
CA ASP A 895 9.03 0.97 -23.19
C ASP A 895 9.94 1.79 -22.28
N PRO A 896 11.21 1.37 -22.10
CA PRO A 896 12.16 2.15 -21.34
C PRO A 896 12.53 3.47 -22.04
N VAL A 897 12.29 3.58 -23.36
CA VAL A 897 12.63 4.76 -24.16
C VAL A 897 11.50 5.10 -25.12
N ILE A 898 11.09 6.36 -25.16
CA ILE A 898 10.23 6.88 -26.23
C ILE A 898 11.10 7.24 -27.44
N PHE A 899 11.12 6.39 -28.48
CA PHE A 899 12.02 6.57 -29.63
C PHE A 899 11.86 7.91 -30.33
N GLU A 900 10.64 8.39 -30.54
CA GLU A 900 10.39 9.70 -31.19
C GLU A 900 11.00 10.86 -30.39
N ARG A 901 10.85 10.84 -29.05
CA ARG A 901 11.44 11.84 -28.16
C ARG A 901 12.97 11.76 -28.20
N ALA A 902 13.52 10.56 -28.12
CA ALA A 902 14.96 10.33 -28.14
C ALA A 902 15.58 10.82 -29.45
N MET A 903 14.96 10.51 -30.60
CA MET A 903 15.42 10.98 -31.91
C MET A 903 15.35 12.51 -32.03
N TYR A 904 14.25 13.13 -31.57
CA TYR A 904 14.15 14.59 -31.51
C TYR A 904 15.23 15.23 -30.62
N HIS A 905 15.51 14.62 -29.47
CA HIS A 905 16.56 15.10 -28.57
C HIS A 905 17.95 15.03 -29.20
N ILE A 906 18.28 13.91 -29.85
CA ILE A 906 19.58 13.70 -30.48
C ILE A 906 19.78 14.62 -31.69
N THR A 907 18.77 14.73 -32.56
CA THR A 907 18.83 15.62 -33.74
C THR A 907 18.96 17.09 -33.35
N ALA A 908 18.34 17.52 -32.25
CA ALA A 908 18.48 18.89 -31.74
C ALA A 908 19.84 19.17 -31.06
N LYS A 909 20.40 18.17 -30.38
CA LYS A 909 21.70 18.26 -29.68
C LYS A 909 22.88 18.17 -30.64
N PHE A 910 22.76 17.34 -31.68
CA PHE A 910 23.79 17.08 -32.69
C PHE A 910 23.27 17.48 -34.08
N PRO A 911 23.34 18.77 -34.45
CA PRO A 911 22.83 19.22 -35.76
C PRO A 911 23.66 18.72 -36.96
N CYS A 912 24.94 18.39 -36.75
CA CYS A 912 25.89 17.83 -37.74
C CYS A 912 25.78 18.46 -39.15
N PRO A 913 25.95 19.78 -39.31
CA PRO A 913 25.69 20.47 -40.60
C PRO A 913 26.61 20.03 -41.74
N ASN A 914 27.81 19.52 -41.42
CA ASN A 914 28.83 19.14 -42.40
C ASN A 914 28.71 17.69 -42.91
N GLU A 915 27.78 16.90 -42.38
CA GLU A 915 27.54 15.51 -42.80
C GLU A 915 26.43 15.45 -43.86
N SER A 916 26.53 14.56 -44.85
CA SER A 916 25.45 14.32 -45.79
C SER A 916 24.28 13.57 -45.12
N PRO A 917 23.01 13.83 -45.54
CA PRO A 917 21.86 13.04 -45.11
C PRO A 917 22.00 11.58 -45.55
N LEU A 918 21.58 10.63 -44.71
CA LEU A 918 21.54 9.22 -45.09
C LEU A 918 20.33 8.91 -45.97
N ASP A 919 20.51 7.94 -46.87
CA ASP A 919 19.45 7.39 -47.70
C ASP A 919 18.63 6.30 -46.99
N HIS A 920 17.44 6.02 -47.52
CA HIS A 920 16.51 5.07 -46.93
C HIS A 920 17.11 3.67 -46.71
N ASP A 921 17.84 3.13 -47.69
CA ASP A 921 18.50 1.81 -47.59
C ASP A 921 19.71 1.85 -46.66
N SER A 922 20.44 2.98 -46.65
CA SER A 922 21.60 3.18 -45.78
C SER A 922 21.20 3.21 -44.30
N ILE A 923 20.06 3.80 -43.96
CA ILE A 923 19.55 3.84 -42.57
C ILE A 923 19.28 2.42 -42.06
N VAL A 924 18.58 1.59 -42.85
CA VAL A 924 18.25 0.22 -42.44
C VAL A 924 19.52 -0.61 -42.28
N THR A 925 20.42 -0.56 -43.28
CA THR A 925 21.67 -1.33 -43.30
C THR A 925 22.57 -0.96 -42.11
N ILE A 926 22.85 0.33 -41.92
CA ILE A 926 23.71 0.80 -40.82
C ILE A 926 23.07 0.49 -39.46
N SER A 927 21.75 0.66 -39.32
CA SER A 927 21.07 0.34 -38.06
C SER A 927 21.14 -1.15 -37.72
N ASP A 928 20.98 -2.04 -38.71
CA ASP A 928 21.04 -3.49 -38.50
C ASP A 928 22.45 -3.98 -38.16
N GLU A 929 23.48 -3.39 -38.78
CA GLU A 929 24.89 -3.64 -38.44
C GLU A 929 25.19 -3.27 -36.98
N ILE A 930 24.83 -2.05 -36.57
CA ILE A 930 25.08 -1.57 -35.20
C ILE A 930 24.28 -2.39 -34.16
N LEU A 931 23.05 -2.79 -34.49
CA LEU A 931 22.24 -3.63 -33.59
C LEU A 931 22.87 -5.02 -33.39
N LYS A 932 23.41 -5.65 -34.44
CA LYS A 932 24.07 -6.96 -34.32
C LYS A 932 25.32 -6.90 -33.44
N GLU A 933 26.16 -5.87 -33.61
CA GLU A 933 27.42 -5.75 -32.87
C GLU A 933 27.20 -5.32 -31.40
N ASN A 934 26.34 -4.33 -31.16
CA ASN A 934 26.28 -3.65 -29.86
C ASN A 934 25.14 -4.10 -28.94
N PHE A 935 24.13 -4.84 -29.44
CA PHE A 935 22.92 -5.18 -28.67
C PHE A 935 22.79 -6.68 -28.34
N SER A 936 23.84 -7.49 -28.48
CA SER A 936 23.80 -8.95 -28.25
C SER A 936 23.20 -9.38 -26.90
N ASN A 937 23.35 -8.55 -25.86
CA ASN A 937 22.89 -8.84 -24.50
C ASN A 937 21.50 -8.26 -24.17
N ILE A 938 20.82 -7.68 -25.16
CA ILE A 938 19.50 -7.04 -25.01
C ILE A 938 18.42 -7.95 -25.57
N HIS A 939 17.25 -7.96 -24.92
CA HIS A 939 16.12 -8.80 -25.30
C HIS A 939 15.70 -8.59 -26.77
N GLU A 940 15.44 -9.70 -27.49
CA GLU A 940 15.17 -9.71 -28.94
C GLU A 940 13.95 -8.87 -29.34
N ASN A 941 12.91 -8.86 -28.50
CA ASN A 941 11.72 -8.01 -28.70
C ASN A 941 12.08 -6.52 -28.81
N TYR A 942 13.00 -6.02 -27.98
CA TYR A 942 13.40 -4.61 -28.01
C TYR A 942 14.22 -4.28 -29.27
N GLN A 943 15.12 -5.20 -29.66
CA GLN A 943 15.87 -5.06 -30.92
C GLN A 943 14.92 -5.02 -32.13
N SER A 944 13.91 -5.89 -32.14
CA SER A 944 12.92 -5.96 -33.23
C SER A 944 12.09 -4.67 -33.32
N ARG A 945 11.74 -4.05 -32.19
CA ARG A 945 11.08 -2.74 -32.15
C ARG A 945 11.95 -1.62 -32.70
N LEU A 946 13.24 -1.60 -32.36
CA LEU A 946 14.20 -0.64 -32.92
C LEU A 946 14.32 -0.80 -34.44
N ARG A 947 14.41 -2.04 -34.95
CA ARG A 947 14.42 -2.31 -36.40
C ARG A 947 13.15 -1.79 -37.08
N ASN A 948 11.99 -2.07 -36.50
CA ASN A 948 10.71 -1.60 -37.03
C ASN A 948 10.63 -0.06 -37.04
N TYR A 949 11.11 0.59 -35.98
CA TYR A 949 11.18 2.05 -35.92
C TYR A 949 12.05 2.64 -37.04
N PHE A 950 13.24 2.08 -37.29
CA PHE A 950 14.10 2.56 -38.39
C PHE A 950 13.53 2.25 -39.77
N LYS A 951 12.83 1.12 -39.94
CA LYS A 951 12.07 0.84 -41.17
C LYS A 951 10.99 1.90 -41.40
N ASP A 952 10.22 2.27 -40.38
CA ASP A 952 9.20 3.31 -40.50
C ASP A 952 9.80 4.68 -40.81
N GLN A 953 10.92 5.04 -40.17
CA GLN A 953 11.64 6.28 -40.49
C GLN A 953 12.18 6.29 -41.92
N SER A 954 12.73 5.17 -42.40
CA SER A 954 13.21 5.04 -43.78
C SER A 954 12.09 5.23 -44.81
N ILE A 955 10.89 4.70 -44.52
CA ILE A 955 9.69 4.85 -45.37
C ILE A 955 9.22 6.31 -45.37
N ARG A 956 9.28 7.00 -44.22
CA ARG A 956 8.93 8.44 -44.13
C ARG A 956 9.87 9.29 -44.99
N ILE A 957 11.17 9.05 -44.90
CA ILE A 957 12.18 9.76 -45.69
C ILE A 957 11.98 9.49 -47.18
N LYS A 958 11.75 8.22 -47.57
CA LYS A 958 11.45 7.84 -48.95
C LYS A 958 10.22 8.56 -49.49
N ARG A 959 9.10 8.52 -48.75
CA ARG A 959 7.86 9.23 -49.12
C ARG A 959 8.09 10.74 -49.26
N ALA A 960 8.82 11.36 -48.34
CA ALA A 960 9.12 12.78 -48.42
C ALA A 960 9.93 13.10 -49.68
N ARG A 961 10.97 12.31 -49.97
CA ARG A 961 11.80 12.49 -51.17
C ARG A 961 11.04 12.21 -52.48
N ASP A 962 10.18 11.20 -52.50
CA ASP A 962 9.32 10.88 -53.65
C ASP A 962 8.34 12.03 -53.96
N ILE A 963 7.72 12.62 -52.92
CA ILE A 963 6.79 13.76 -53.06
C ILE A 963 7.51 14.96 -53.69
N TYR A 964 8.74 15.23 -53.27
CA TYR A 964 9.53 16.36 -53.75
C TYR A 964 10.47 16.01 -54.92
N ARG A 965 10.38 14.78 -55.46
CA ARG A 965 11.21 14.24 -56.55
C ARG A 965 12.71 14.43 -56.36
N VAL A 966 13.19 14.26 -55.12
CA VAL A 966 14.62 14.31 -54.79
C VAL A 966 15.24 12.95 -55.11
N SER A 967 16.04 12.87 -56.18
CA SER A 967 16.82 11.68 -56.53
C SER A 967 18.12 11.65 -55.69
N SER A 968 18.60 10.46 -55.34
CA SER A 968 19.89 10.27 -54.65
C SER A 968 21.10 10.44 -55.57
N ASP A 969 20.88 10.47 -56.89
CA ASP A 969 21.94 10.28 -57.90
C ASP A 969 22.26 11.57 -58.68
N ASP A 970 21.46 12.64 -58.53
CA ASP A 970 21.66 13.93 -59.21
C ASP A 970 21.99 15.05 -58.20
N ASP A 971 23.27 15.23 -57.88
CA ASP A 971 23.76 16.28 -56.97
C ASP A 971 23.66 17.71 -57.56
N GLU A 972 23.35 17.86 -58.85
CA GLU A 972 23.31 19.14 -59.55
C GLU A 972 21.88 19.56 -59.94
N GLY A 973 21.06 19.98 -58.98
CA GLY A 973 19.77 20.60 -59.32
C GLY A 973 18.79 20.95 -58.20
N PHE A 974 18.98 20.47 -56.97
CA PHE A 974 17.98 20.64 -55.89
C PHE A 974 18.33 21.77 -54.91
N PRO A 975 17.33 22.53 -54.42
CA PRO A 975 17.54 23.46 -53.32
C PRO A 975 18.06 22.72 -52.07
N PRO A 976 19.16 23.18 -51.43
CA PRO A 976 19.73 22.55 -50.23
C PRO A 976 18.75 22.41 -49.05
N VAL A 977 17.65 23.17 -49.07
CA VAL A 977 16.56 23.13 -48.09
C VAL A 977 15.79 21.81 -48.13
N LEU A 978 15.64 21.18 -49.30
CA LEU A 978 14.92 19.90 -49.43
C LEU A 978 15.66 18.76 -48.72
N LEU A 979 16.99 18.82 -48.67
CA LEU A 979 17.84 17.88 -47.93
C LEU A 979 17.72 18.04 -46.41
N GLN A 980 17.05 19.09 -45.91
CA GLN A 980 16.77 19.28 -44.48
C GLN A 980 15.46 18.62 -44.03
N LEU A 981 14.58 18.22 -44.96
CA LEU A 981 13.32 17.55 -44.64
C LEU A 981 13.59 16.12 -44.16
N GLU A 982 13.12 15.77 -42.96
CA GLU A 982 13.32 14.46 -42.33
C GLU A 982 14.80 14.01 -42.34
N ARG A 983 15.72 14.97 -42.17
CA ARG A 983 17.17 14.74 -42.25
C ARG A 983 17.68 13.89 -41.08
N ILE A 984 18.37 12.79 -41.40
CA ILE A 984 19.08 11.93 -40.44
C ILE A 984 20.52 11.73 -40.93
N THR A 985 21.49 11.82 -40.02
CA THR A 985 22.93 11.63 -40.28
C THR A 985 23.48 10.39 -39.59
N LYS A 986 24.65 9.92 -40.02
CA LYS A 986 25.32 8.75 -39.42
C LYS A 986 25.63 8.97 -37.94
N THR A 987 26.16 10.15 -37.58
CA THR A 987 26.49 10.47 -36.18
C THR A 987 25.25 10.50 -35.29
N GLN A 988 24.13 11.06 -35.77
CA GLN A 988 22.87 11.05 -35.02
C GLN A 988 22.34 9.63 -34.81
N LEU A 989 22.44 8.75 -35.81
CA LEU A 989 22.01 7.35 -35.69
C LEU A 989 22.82 6.58 -34.62
N ILE A 990 24.14 6.76 -34.61
CA ILE A 990 25.05 6.14 -33.63
C ILE A 990 24.74 6.65 -32.21
N GLU A 991 24.65 7.97 -32.03
CA GLU A 991 24.36 8.56 -30.72
C GLU A 991 22.95 8.18 -30.23
N PHE A 992 21.97 8.06 -31.11
CA PHE A 992 20.63 7.57 -30.76
C PHE A 992 20.66 6.11 -30.28
N LEU A 993 21.34 5.22 -30.99
CA LEU A 993 21.43 3.81 -30.60
C LEU A 993 22.17 3.65 -29.27
N LYS A 994 23.27 4.40 -29.07
CA LYS A 994 23.99 4.46 -27.79
C LYS A 994 23.09 4.96 -26.65
N PHE A 995 22.34 6.03 -26.88
CA PHE A 995 21.40 6.59 -25.92
C PHE A 995 20.29 5.59 -25.54
N CYS A 996 19.73 4.87 -26.52
CA CYS A 996 18.74 3.82 -26.29
C CYS A 996 19.32 2.65 -25.48
N LYS A 997 20.52 2.18 -25.82
CA LYS A 997 21.23 1.13 -25.09
C LYS A 997 21.48 1.52 -23.64
N ASP A 998 22.03 2.71 -23.40
CA ASP A 998 22.34 3.19 -22.05
C ASP A 998 21.08 3.31 -21.18
N LYS A 999 19.97 3.78 -21.76
CA LYS A 999 18.68 3.84 -21.04
C LYS A 999 18.10 2.45 -20.76
N TYR A 1000 18.18 1.52 -21.71
CA TYR A 1000 17.73 0.15 -21.51
C TYR A 1000 18.51 -0.53 -20.36
N MET A 1001 19.84 -0.40 -20.34
CA MET A 1001 20.67 -0.98 -19.27
C MET A 1001 20.37 -0.35 -17.90
N LYS A 1002 20.10 0.96 -17.85
CA LYS A 1002 19.68 1.65 -16.61
C LYS A 1002 18.27 1.28 -16.16
N ALA A 1003 17.44 0.80 -17.09
CA ALA A 1003 16.07 0.36 -16.80
C ALA A 1003 16.01 -1.08 -16.28
N MET A 1004 17.10 -1.85 -16.35
CA MET A 1004 17.15 -3.17 -15.73
C MET A 1004 17.01 -3.07 -14.21
N ASN A 1005 16.19 -3.94 -13.64
CA ASN A 1005 15.93 -3.95 -12.21
C ASN A 1005 17.18 -4.43 -11.45
N ALA A 1006 17.53 -3.72 -10.38
CA ALA A 1006 18.73 -4.03 -9.59
C ALA A 1006 18.50 -5.29 -8.73
N PRO A 1007 19.41 -6.27 -8.75
CA PRO A 1007 19.38 -7.40 -7.81
C PRO A 1007 19.36 -6.93 -6.35
N GLY A 1008 18.65 -7.65 -5.49
CA GLY A 1008 18.42 -7.28 -4.09
C GLY A 1008 17.20 -6.38 -3.87
N THR A 1009 16.52 -5.94 -4.94
CA THR A 1009 15.29 -5.16 -4.82
C THR A 1009 14.16 -6.01 -4.23
N ALA A 1010 13.52 -5.50 -3.16
CA ALA A 1010 12.35 -6.10 -2.53
C ALA A 1010 11.07 -5.89 -3.36
N VAL A 1011 11.03 -6.50 -4.55
CA VAL A 1011 9.98 -6.33 -5.57
C VAL A 1011 8.58 -6.69 -5.05
N GLY A 1012 8.47 -7.67 -4.16
CA GLY A 1012 7.18 -8.06 -3.59
C GLY A 1012 6.57 -6.99 -2.67
N ALA A 1013 7.39 -6.34 -1.85
CA ALA A 1013 6.93 -5.25 -0.99
C ALA A 1013 6.48 -4.03 -1.81
N ILE A 1014 7.22 -3.70 -2.89
CA ILE A 1014 6.86 -2.62 -3.83
C ILE A 1014 5.55 -2.95 -4.54
N CYS A 1015 5.38 -4.19 -5.01
CA CYS A 1015 4.15 -4.67 -5.65
C CYS A 1015 2.94 -4.55 -4.71
N ALA A 1016 3.08 -5.02 -3.46
CA ALA A 1016 2.00 -4.96 -2.46
C ALA A 1016 1.51 -3.52 -2.21
N GLN A 1017 2.44 -2.56 -2.11
CA GLN A 1017 2.10 -1.15 -1.90
C GLN A 1017 1.50 -0.52 -3.16
N SER A 1018 2.04 -0.85 -4.34
CA SER A 1018 1.59 -0.31 -5.64
C SER A 1018 0.17 -0.77 -6.02
N ILE A 1019 -0.30 -1.90 -5.49
CA ILE A 1019 -1.69 -2.37 -5.62
C ILE A 1019 -2.57 -1.80 -4.50
N GLY A 1020 -2.04 -1.64 -3.28
CA GLY A 1020 -2.77 -1.16 -2.12
C GLY A 1020 -3.14 0.34 -2.18
N GLU A 1021 -2.22 1.20 -2.61
CA GLU A 1021 -2.43 2.64 -2.70
C GLU A 1021 -3.56 3.03 -3.67
N PRO A 1022 -3.63 2.53 -4.92
CA PRO A 1022 -4.71 2.91 -5.83
C PRO A 1022 -6.06 2.38 -5.39
N ALA A 1023 -6.08 1.25 -4.67
CA ALA A 1023 -7.29 0.73 -4.07
C ALA A 1023 -7.91 1.76 -3.11
N THR A 1024 -7.14 2.57 -2.39
CA THR A 1024 -7.68 3.67 -1.56
C THR A 1024 -8.26 4.83 -2.37
N GLN A 1025 -7.87 5.00 -3.64
CA GLN A 1025 -8.33 6.07 -4.52
C GLN A 1025 -9.52 5.64 -5.41
N MET A 1026 -9.57 4.36 -5.81
CA MET A 1026 -10.65 3.81 -6.65
C MET A 1026 -12.01 3.82 -5.96
N THR A 1027 -12.02 3.75 -4.63
CA THR A 1027 -13.20 3.85 -3.76
C THR A 1027 -14.05 5.09 -4.03
N LEU A 1028 -13.40 6.22 -4.30
CA LEU A 1028 -14.03 7.52 -4.53
C LEU A 1028 -14.55 7.66 -5.97
N LYS A 1029 -13.95 6.95 -6.94
CA LYS A 1029 -14.26 7.11 -8.38
C LYS A 1029 -15.32 6.15 -8.91
N THR A 1030 -15.58 5.04 -8.23
CA THR A 1030 -16.51 3.99 -8.69
C THR A 1030 -17.94 4.47 -8.93
N PHE A 1031 -18.38 5.56 -8.30
CA PHE A 1031 -19.74 6.08 -8.45
C PHE A 1031 -19.87 7.24 -9.45
N HIS A 1032 -18.75 7.76 -9.98
CA HIS A 1032 -18.78 8.88 -10.93
C HIS A 1032 -18.91 8.43 -12.40
N PHE A 1033 -18.85 7.13 -12.69
CA PHE A 1033 -18.91 6.56 -14.06
C PHE A 1033 -20.02 5.51 -14.26
N ALA A 1034 -21.01 5.44 -13.38
CA ALA A 1034 -22.17 4.56 -13.55
C ALA A 1034 -23.12 5.14 -14.62
N GLY A 1035 -22.82 4.89 -15.89
CA GLY A 1035 -23.60 5.36 -17.04
C GLY A 1035 -23.94 4.26 -18.06
N VAL A 1036 -23.76 2.98 -17.72
CA VAL A 1036 -24.15 1.85 -18.59
C VAL A 1036 -25.31 1.12 -17.93
N ALA A 1037 -26.46 1.19 -18.58
CA ALA A 1037 -27.80 1.07 -18.01
C ALA A 1037 -28.22 -0.31 -17.47
N SER A 1038 -27.46 -1.40 -17.63
CA SER A 1038 -28.06 -2.74 -17.44
C SER A 1038 -27.30 -3.74 -16.56
N MET A 1039 -26.08 -3.45 -16.09
CA MET A 1039 -25.33 -4.40 -15.25
C MET A 1039 -24.53 -3.69 -14.15
N ASN A 1040 -25.00 -3.83 -12.90
CA ASN A 1040 -24.27 -3.41 -11.70
C ASN A 1040 -23.08 -4.35 -11.44
N ILE A 1041 -22.00 -4.21 -12.22
CA ILE A 1041 -20.78 -4.99 -12.02
C ILE A 1041 -20.08 -4.49 -10.75
N THR A 1042 -19.67 -5.40 -9.86
CA THR A 1042 -18.86 -5.01 -8.70
C THR A 1042 -17.48 -4.52 -9.16
N GLN A 1043 -17.18 -3.27 -8.83
CA GLN A 1043 -15.94 -2.58 -9.19
C GLN A 1043 -15.23 -2.05 -7.94
N GLY A 1044 -13.99 -1.61 -8.10
CA GLY A 1044 -13.21 -1.01 -7.03
C GLY A 1044 -12.71 -2.02 -5.99
N VAL A 1045 -12.68 -1.59 -4.72
CA VAL A 1045 -12.08 -2.35 -3.61
C VAL A 1045 -12.75 -3.69 -3.33
N PRO A 1046 -14.10 -3.83 -3.33
CA PRO A 1046 -14.75 -5.12 -3.12
C PRO A 1046 -14.31 -6.17 -4.15
N ARG A 1047 -14.19 -5.76 -5.42
CA ARG A 1047 -13.76 -6.66 -6.50
C ARG A 1047 -12.31 -7.11 -6.35
N ILE A 1048 -11.42 -6.17 -6.02
CA ILE A 1048 -10.02 -6.49 -5.71
C ILE A 1048 -9.94 -7.47 -4.52
N GLY A 1049 -10.78 -7.25 -3.50
CA GLY A 1049 -10.91 -8.14 -2.35
C GLY A 1049 -11.31 -9.57 -2.74
N GLU A 1050 -12.29 -9.74 -3.62
CA GLU A 1050 -12.71 -11.05 -4.14
C GLU A 1050 -11.57 -11.77 -4.87
N ILE A 1051 -10.84 -11.04 -5.73
CA ILE A 1051 -9.73 -11.58 -6.52
C ILE A 1051 -8.59 -12.03 -5.61
N ILE A 1052 -8.14 -11.17 -4.69
CA ILE A 1052 -7.02 -11.48 -3.78
C ILE A 1052 -7.38 -12.62 -2.82
N ASN A 1053 -8.63 -12.68 -2.37
CA ASN A 1053 -9.09 -13.76 -1.49
C ASN A 1053 -9.31 -15.09 -2.22
N ALA A 1054 -9.28 -15.09 -3.56
CA ALA A 1054 -9.69 -16.23 -4.38
C ALA A 1054 -11.05 -16.80 -3.92
N SER A 1055 -12.02 -15.91 -3.74
CA SER A 1055 -13.35 -16.27 -3.23
C SER A 1055 -14.05 -17.26 -4.16
N LYS A 1056 -14.60 -18.35 -3.60
CA LYS A 1056 -15.33 -19.36 -4.38
C LYS A 1056 -16.66 -18.85 -4.94
N VAL A 1057 -17.29 -17.91 -4.24
CA VAL A 1057 -18.54 -17.27 -4.63
C VAL A 1057 -18.24 -15.79 -4.80
N ILE A 1058 -18.50 -15.26 -5.99
CA ILE A 1058 -18.30 -13.85 -6.33
C ILE A 1058 -19.64 -13.18 -6.58
N SER A 1059 -19.71 -11.90 -6.29
CA SER A 1059 -20.83 -11.06 -6.69
C SER A 1059 -20.78 -10.81 -8.20
N THR A 1060 -21.93 -10.93 -8.88
CA THR A 1060 -22.10 -10.64 -10.32
C THR A 1060 -21.09 -11.32 -11.26
N PRO A 1061 -21.09 -12.66 -11.38
CA PRO A 1061 -20.28 -13.36 -12.38
C PRO A 1061 -20.83 -13.06 -13.78
N VAL A 1062 -20.05 -12.35 -14.61
CA VAL A 1062 -20.39 -12.09 -16.02
C VAL A 1062 -19.51 -12.95 -16.91
N VAL A 1063 -20.13 -13.61 -17.89
CA VAL A 1063 -19.43 -14.41 -18.91
C VAL A 1063 -19.62 -13.72 -20.26
N THR A 1064 -18.52 -13.32 -20.88
CA THR A 1064 -18.52 -12.80 -22.26
C THR A 1064 -18.35 -13.97 -23.23
N ALA A 1065 -19.41 -14.32 -23.96
CA ALA A 1065 -19.37 -15.32 -25.02
C ALA A 1065 -19.32 -14.62 -26.38
N LEU A 1066 -18.26 -14.88 -27.16
CA LEU A 1066 -18.18 -14.40 -28.54
C LEU A 1066 -19.04 -15.30 -29.42
N LEU A 1067 -19.81 -14.71 -30.33
CA LEU A 1067 -20.60 -15.46 -31.30
C LEU A 1067 -19.72 -15.74 -32.53
N ASP A 1068 -19.86 -16.93 -33.10
CA ASP A 1068 -19.18 -17.27 -34.37
C ASP A 1068 -19.69 -16.39 -35.52
N VAL A 1069 -20.98 -16.07 -35.50
CA VAL A 1069 -21.63 -15.14 -36.41
C VAL A 1069 -22.10 -13.92 -35.62
N ASN A 1070 -21.38 -12.80 -35.74
CA ASN A 1070 -21.66 -11.56 -35.02
C ASN A 1070 -22.60 -10.61 -35.77
N ASP A 1071 -22.85 -10.85 -37.06
CA ASP A 1071 -23.61 -9.95 -37.94
C ASP A 1071 -25.11 -10.29 -38.02
N ASP A 1072 -25.52 -11.46 -37.54
CA ASP A 1072 -26.92 -11.91 -37.60
C ASP A 1072 -27.61 -11.83 -36.22
N LEU A 1073 -28.61 -10.95 -36.14
CA LEU A 1073 -29.43 -10.75 -34.94
C LEU A 1073 -30.29 -11.98 -34.59
N GLU A 1074 -30.80 -12.69 -35.59
CA GLU A 1074 -31.63 -13.89 -35.36
C GLU A 1074 -30.79 -15.02 -34.78
N PHE A 1075 -29.59 -15.22 -35.34
CA PHE A 1075 -28.61 -16.15 -34.79
C PHE A 1075 -28.27 -15.81 -33.33
N ALA A 1076 -28.00 -14.54 -33.02
CA ALA A 1076 -27.72 -14.09 -31.66
C ALA A 1076 -28.87 -14.39 -30.69
N ARG A 1077 -30.13 -14.16 -31.10
CA ARG A 1077 -31.32 -14.48 -30.29
C ARG A 1077 -31.48 -15.99 -30.08
N LYS A 1078 -31.23 -16.79 -31.11
CA LYS A 1078 -31.31 -18.26 -31.04
C LYS A 1078 -30.29 -18.83 -30.08
N VAL A 1079 -29.06 -18.32 -30.09
CA VAL A 1079 -28.01 -18.72 -29.13
C VAL A 1079 -28.38 -18.26 -27.73
N LYS A 1080 -28.84 -17.01 -27.56
CA LYS A 1080 -29.30 -16.47 -26.27
C LYS A 1080 -30.40 -17.33 -25.64
N GLY A 1081 -31.45 -17.68 -26.39
CA GLY A 1081 -32.57 -18.49 -25.89
C GLY A 1081 -32.18 -19.92 -25.49
N ARG A 1082 -31.04 -20.44 -25.95
CA ARG A 1082 -30.52 -21.76 -25.55
C ARG A 1082 -29.75 -21.74 -24.22
N ILE A 1083 -29.18 -20.59 -23.87
CA ILE A 1083 -28.37 -20.42 -22.63
C ILE A 1083 -29.17 -19.76 -21.51
N GLU A 1084 -30.14 -18.91 -21.86
CA GLU A 1084 -31.04 -18.25 -20.92
C GLU A 1084 -31.96 -19.30 -20.30
N LYS A 1085 -32.00 -19.32 -18.97
CA LYS A 1085 -32.82 -20.29 -18.23
C LYS A 1085 -34.28 -19.88 -18.36
N THR A 1086 -35.04 -20.60 -19.17
CA THR A 1086 -36.50 -20.45 -19.26
C THR A 1086 -37.19 -21.37 -18.27
N LEU A 1087 -38.08 -20.82 -17.43
CA LEU A 1087 -38.91 -21.61 -16.52
C LEU A 1087 -40.19 -22.08 -17.21
N LEU A 1088 -40.81 -23.17 -16.73
CA LEU A 1088 -42.04 -23.70 -17.31
C LEU A 1088 -43.18 -22.64 -17.34
N GLY A 1089 -43.26 -21.79 -16.32
CA GLY A 1089 -44.28 -20.73 -16.23
C GLY A 1089 -44.06 -19.53 -17.18
N GLU A 1090 -42.94 -19.47 -17.90
CA GLU A 1090 -42.70 -18.43 -18.93
C GLU A 1090 -43.09 -18.92 -20.34
N VAL A 1091 -43.34 -20.23 -20.49
CA VAL A 1091 -43.66 -20.91 -21.76
C VAL A 1091 -45.15 -21.28 -21.84
N TRP A 1092 -45.85 -21.35 -20.69
CA TRP A 1092 -47.25 -21.77 -20.57
C TRP A 1092 -48.24 -20.60 -20.60
#